data_AF-A0A6Q2XSU6-F1
#
_entry.id   AF-A0A6Q2XSU6-F1
#
_cell.length_a   1.000
_cell.length_b   1.000
_cell.length_c   1.000
_cell.angle_alpha   90.00
_cell.angle_beta   90.00
_cell.angle_gamma   90.00
#
_symmetry.space_group_name_H-M   'P 1'
#
loop_
_entity.id
_entity.type
_entity.pdbx_description
1 polymer ?
#
loop_
_entity_poly.entity_id
_entity_poly.type
_entity_poly.pdbx_seq_one_letter_code
_entity_poly.pdbx_strand_id
1 'polypeptide(L)'
;MVAVETSPNSSPSAEWVSCLDKRPAERSGEDVDIILTRLKGVKAFRRFCPSLLLQICSCAFYEYLEKGITLFRQGDIGTSWYAVLSGSLDVKVSETANHQDAVTICTLGIGTAFGESILDNTPRHATIVSRETSELLRIEQREFKSLWEKYRQSMAGLLAPPYGAMESGSNNDRLADKDSLGSDSLSLMNKSLNKVPSEKLQRGGKVMRNAILSRAPHMIRDRKYHLKTYRCCCVGTELVDWLVQQSTCVHTRSHAVGMWQALLEEGVLNHVDQELGFQDKYLFYRFLDDEEEDTPLPSEEEKRESEEELPETILFLAQIGPDALLRMILRKPPGQRTGDDLEIIYDELLHIKALSQLSNTVKRELASVLIFESHAKAGTVLFNQGEEGTSWYIIQKGSVNVVIYGKGVVCMLHEGDDFGKLALVTDSPRAASIVLREDNCHFLRVDKEDFNRILRDVEANTVRLKEHEQAVLVLEKSPRASTLGNIKYTVMSGTPEKILDHFLETMRMDTHHSDPDPAVDDFVLMHCVFMPNSQLCQLLMQERMEYAVTCKRRVLNLAMRWAAVHTYYLQEEPAALTFLEELYGSVSNDSRILRALKDFVPDLEKVVKLQCQKVLLRQFSNGDERLAKKQPIRNSDDILLKVYCSDHTYTTIRVAVAATGREVTSAVGDKLASNEDLLLVHLSSAGEKHVLKPSDVSVFSTLSINGRMFACPRDQLNALTPLPDQEGPSAGSMSSFELMSSKDLAYQMTLFDWELFSCVHEHELLYHTFGRLSFRRTTANLDLFIRRFNQVQLWVVTEVCLCGQLSKRVQLLKKFIKIAAHCREFKNLNSFFAIIMGMSNPAVSRLTQTWEKLPSKFKKFYAEFESMMDPSRNHRAYRLTVTKIEPPIIPFMPLLLKDMTFSHEGNKTFIDNMVNFEKMRMIANTIRAVRHCRSQPFNPDVCQPNKNHAEVRGYVRKLCVIDNQRTLTTLSYRLEPRRT
;
A
#
# COMPACT_ATOMS: atom_id res chain seq x y z
N MET A 1 -8.27 -0.52 7.30
CA MET A 1 -8.70 -1.75 6.60
C MET A 1 -9.11 -1.36 5.19
N VAL A 2 -8.55 -2.03 4.18
CA VAL A 2 -8.81 -1.73 2.76
C VAL A 2 -10.16 -2.34 2.40
N ALA A 3 -11.24 -1.58 2.50
CA ALA A 3 -12.48 -1.95 1.81
C ALA A 3 -12.22 -1.84 0.30
N VAL A 4 -12.51 -2.89 -0.46
CA VAL A 4 -12.48 -2.79 -1.93
C VAL A 4 -13.78 -2.16 -2.38
N GLU A 5 -13.69 -0.89 -2.71
CA GLU A 5 -14.81 -0.14 -3.26
C GLU A 5 -14.67 0.01 -4.77
N THR A 6 -15.80 -0.19 -5.45
CA THR A 6 -16.00 0.01 -6.88
C THR A 6 -16.41 1.45 -7.22
N SER A 7 -16.16 2.40 -6.32
CA SER A 7 -16.43 3.83 -6.51
C SER A 7 -15.21 4.64 -6.05
N PRO A 8 -14.72 5.61 -6.85
CA PRO A 8 -13.54 6.40 -6.50
C PRO A 8 -13.77 7.38 -5.32
N ASN A 9 -14.99 7.53 -4.78
CA ASN A 9 -15.32 8.63 -3.87
C ASN A 9 -15.89 8.23 -2.49
N SER A 10 -16.01 6.95 -2.13
CA SER A 10 -16.80 6.56 -0.93
C SER A 10 -16.02 5.83 0.18
N SER A 11 -14.70 5.99 0.28
CA SER A 11 -13.95 5.29 1.33
C SER A 11 -14.40 5.67 2.75
N PRO A 12 -14.23 4.82 3.78
CA PRO A 12 -14.26 5.25 5.18
C PRO A 12 -13.14 6.27 5.51
N SER A 13 -12.18 6.49 4.58
CA SER A 13 -11.23 7.60 4.65
C SER A 13 -11.78 8.93 4.11
N ALA A 14 -12.99 8.96 3.56
CA ALA A 14 -13.68 10.17 3.09
C ALA A 14 -14.81 10.62 4.04
N GLU A 15 -15.27 9.77 4.97
CA GLU A 15 -16.35 10.11 5.89
C GLU A 15 -15.98 11.28 6.82
N TRP A 16 -14.78 11.26 7.40
CA TRP A 16 -14.29 12.37 8.24
C TRP A 16 -14.00 13.65 7.44
N VAL A 17 -13.70 13.54 6.13
CA VAL A 17 -13.53 14.70 5.24
C VAL A 17 -14.88 15.35 4.99
N SER A 18 -15.92 14.55 4.69
CA SER A 18 -17.30 15.03 4.59
C SER A 18 -17.78 15.70 5.88
N CYS A 19 -17.38 15.18 7.06
CA CYS A 19 -17.64 15.85 8.34
C CYS A 19 -16.93 17.22 8.45
N LEU A 20 -15.72 17.37 7.91
CA LEU A 20 -14.99 18.65 7.89
C LEU A 20 -15.50 19.63 6.82
N ASP A 21 -16.08 19.15 5.73
CA ASP A 21 -16.73 19.98 4.70
C ASP A 21 -17.99 20.67 5.25
N LYS A 22 -18.65 20.07 6.25
CA LYS A 22 -19.73 20.75 7.01
C LYS A 22 -19.16 21.97 7.72
N ARG A 23 -19.92 23.07 7.68
CA ARG A 23 -19.55 24.29 8.43
C ARG A 23 -19.50 23.96 9.93
N PRO A 24 -18.61 24.60 10.72
CA PRO A 24 -18.52 24.39 12.16
C PRO A 24 -19.87 24.41 12.90
N ALA A 25 -20.78 25.31 12.53
CA ALA A 25 -22.10 25.45 13.13
C ALA A 25 -23.09 24.30 12.79
N GLU A 26 -22.80 23.51 11.76
CA GLU A 26 -23.66 22.43 11.23
C GLU A 26 -23.17 21.04 11.67
N ARG A 27 -22.07 20.94 12.42
CA ARG A 27 -21.50 19.67 12.88
C ARG A 27 -22.29 19.07 14.04
N SER A 28 -22.61 17.79 13.93
CA SER A 28 -23.19 16.99 15.01
C SER A 28 -22.09 16.46 15.96
N GLY A 29 -22.50 15.94 17.13
CA GLY A 29 -21.56 15.26 18.04
C GLY A 29 -20.89 14.03 17.38
N GLU A 30 -21.63 13.30 16.54
CA GLU A 30 -21.11 12.15 15.80
C GLU A 30 -20.05 12.58 14.76
N ASP A 31 -20.27 13.70 14.06
CA ASP A 31 -19.28 14.27 13.14
C ASP A 31 -17.97 14.58 13.85
N VAL A 32 -18.05 15.19 15.04
CA VAL A 32 -16.88 15.51 15.87
C VAL A 32 -16.16 14.25 16.34
N ASP A 33 -16.89 13.20 16.71
CA ASP A 33 -16.30 11.92 17.14
C ASP A 33 -15.57 11.20 15.99
N ILE A 34 -16.12 11.25 14.77
CA ILE A 34 -15.49 10.71 13.56
C ILE A 34 -14.18 11.45 13.26
N ILE A 35 -14.21 12.79 13.26
CA ILE A 35 -13.02 13.64 13.04
C ILE A 35 -11.98 13.38 14.14
N LEU A 36 -12.39 13.34 15.40
CA LEU A 36 -11.52 13.11 16.55
C LEU A 36 -10.79 11.77 16.45
N THR A 37 -11.50 10.72 16.05
CA THR A 37 -10.93 9.38 15.85
C THR A 37 -9.79 9.42 14.82
N ARG A 38 -9.93 10.25 13.77
CA ARG A 38 -8.88 10.45 12.76
C ARG A 38 -7.72 11.29 13.29
N LEU A 39 -8.00 12.46 13.89
CA LEU A 39 -6.98 13.41 14.33
C LEU A 39 -6.11 12.85 15.48
N LYS A 40 -6.66 12.00 16.36
CA LYS A 40 -5.87 11.26 17.38
C LYS A 40 -4.74 10.42 16.75
N GLY A 41 -4.90 9.98 15.51
CA GLY A 41 -3.89 9.22 14.78
C GLY A 41 -2.73 10.07 14.25
N VAL A 42 -2.88 11.39 14.14
CA VAL A 42 -1.88 12.30 13.59
C VAL A 42 -0.85 12.65 14.68
N LYS A 43 0.43 12.49 14.36
CA LYS A 43 1.54 12.65 15.33
C LYS A 43 1.57 14.04 15.97
N ALA A 44 1.30 15.10 15.21
CA ALA A 44 1.19 16.50 15.66
C ALA A 44 0.24 16.66 16.86
N PHE A 45 -0.84 15.87 16.84
CA PHE A 45 -1.96 15.99 17.77
C PHE A 45 -1.87 15.01 18.94
N ARG A 46 -0.91 14.07 18.95
CA ARG A 46 -0.77 13.09 20.05
C ARG A 46 -0.45 13.73 21.40
N ARG A 47 0.22 14.88 21.41
CA ARG A 47 0.56 15.62 22.64
C ARG A 47 -0.58 16.50 23.13
N PHE A 48 -1.67 16.65 22.36
CA PHE A 48 -2.80 17.48 22.76
C PHE A 48 -3.71 16.74 23.72
N CYS A 49 -4.18 17.45 24.74
CA CYS A 49 -5.20 16.92 25.63
C CYS A 49 -6.50 16.66 24.83
N PRO A 50 -7.31 15.64 25.21
CA PRO A 50 -8.53 15.30 24.49
C PRO A 50 -9.50 16.48 24.34
N SER A 51 -9.54 17.38 25.33
CA SER A 51 -10.38 18.59 25.29
C SER A 51 -9.93 19.58 24.23
N LEU A 52 -8.62 19.81 24.05
CA LEU A 52 -8.10 20.64 22.97
C LEU A 52 -8.42 20.04 21.60
N LEU A 53 -8.23 18.73 21.44
CA LEU A 53 -8.53 18.04 20.19
C LEU A 53 -10.01 18.13 19.81
N LEU A 54 -10.91 17.97 20.77
CA LEU A 54 -12.35 18.17 20.55
C LEU A 54 -12.66 19.58 20.04
N GLN A 55 -12.02 20.61 20.62
CA GLN A 55 -12.24 21.99 20.18
C GLN A 55 -11.70 22.21 18.76
N ILE A 56 -10.54 21.64 18.42
CA ILE A 56 -10.00 21.67 17.05
C ILE A 56 -10.98 20.99 16.08
N CYS A 57 -11.53 19.83 16.44
CA CYS A 57 -12.52 19.13 15.61
C CYS A 57 -13.78 19.97 15.37
N SER A 58 -14.18 20.81 16.33
CA SER A 58 -15.34 21.68 16.16
C SER A 58 -15.11 22.89 15.26
N CYS A 59 -13.88 23.40 15.13
CA CYS A 59 -13.63 24.66 14.40
C CYS A 59 -12.72 24.54 13.17
N ALA A 60 -12.04 23.41 12.97
CA ALA A 60 -11.11 23.23 11.86
C ALA A 60 -11.82 23.03 10.51
N PHE A 61 -11.16 23.39 9.43
CA PHE A 61 -11.57 23.17 8.04
C PHE A 61 -10.61 22.19 7.35
N TYR A 62 -11.12 21.47 6.35
CA TYR A 62 -10.32 20.68 5.44
C TYR A 62 -9.89 21.52 4.25
N GLU A 63 -8.64 21.36 3.80
CA GLU A 63 -8.12 22.06 2.64
C GLU A 63 -7.30 21.11 1.76
N TYR A 64 -7.66 21.04 0.48
CA TYR A 64 -7.04 20.19 -0.52
C TYR A 64 -6.27 21.07 -1.51
N LEU A 65 -4.96 20.84 -1.62
CA LEU A 65 -4.07 21.57 -2.50
C LEU A 65 -3.51 20.63 -3.57
N GLU A 66 -3.68 20.98 -4.84
CA GLU A 66 -2.95 20.32 -5.93
C GLU A 66 -1.46 20.70 -5.89
N LYS A 67 -0.61 19.96 -6.61
CA LYS A 67 0.82 20.25 -6.71
C LYS A 67 1.09 21.63 -7.32
N GLY A 68 1.96 22.42 -6.69
CA GLY A 68 2.44 23.71 -7.19
C GLY A 68 1.61 24.92 -6.74
N ILE A 69 0.58 24.71 -5.92
CA ILE A 69 -0.26 25.79 -5.37
C ILE A 69 0.50 26.54 -4.28
N THR A 70 0.52 27.86 -4.37
CA THR A 70 1.09 28.74 -3.33
C THR A 70 0.02 29.06 -2.30
N LEU A 71 0.20 28.61 -1.05
CA LEU A 71 -0.75 28.84 0.03
C LEU A 71 -0.73 30.29 0.52
N PHE A 72 0.47 30.85 0.69
CA PHE A 72 0.71 32.27 0.94
C PHE A 72 2.16 32.61 0.58
N ARG A 73 2.45 33.90 0.38
CA ARG A 73 3.78 34.43 0.09
C ARG A 73 4.42 35.07 1.31
N GLN A 74 5.74 35.10 1.30
CA GLN A 74 6.52 35.89 2.25
C GLN A 74 6.06 37.36 2.21
N GLY A 75 5.80 37.94 3.38
CA GLY A 75 5.30 39.30 3.57
C GLY A 75 3.78 39.41 3.65
N ASP A 76 3.01 38.38 3.28
CA ASP A 76 1.55 38.41 3.38
C ASP A 76 1.10 38.47 4.86
N ILE A 77 -0.06 39.06 5.11
CA ILE A 77 -0.70 38.97 6.43
C ILE A 77 -1.40 37.61 6.52
N GLY A 78 -0.99 36.78 7.48
CA GLY A 78 -1.57 35.46 7.68
C GLY A 78 -2.98 35.49 8.28
N THR A 79 -3.86 34.62 7.81
CA THR A 79 -5.26 34.52 8.29
C THR A 79 -5.60 33.20 8.98
N SER A 80 -4.74 32.18 8.85
CA SER A 80 -5.01 30.83 9.35
C SER A 80 -3.74 30.11 9.78
N TRP A 81 -3.90 29.12 10.64
CA TRP A 81 -2.89 28.15 11.05
C TRP A 81 -3.19 26.81 10.38
N TYR A 82 -2.14 26.04 10.08
CA TYR A 82 -2.24 24.82 9.27
C TYR A 82 -1.54 23.64 9.92
N ALA A 83 -2.06 22.43 9.70
CA ALA A 83 -1.38 21.17 9.97
C ALA A 83 -1.48 20.23 8.77
N VAL A 84 -0.36 19.60 8.40
CA VAL A 84 -0.30 18.71 7.23
C VAL A 84 -0.86 17.32 7.60
N LEU A 85 -1.95 16.92 6.96
CA LEU A 85 -2.58 15.61 7.13
C LEU A 85 -2.03 14.59 6.12
N SER A 86 -1.79 15.05 4.89
CA SER A 86 -1.22 14.27 3.78
C SER A 86 -0.40 15.18 2.85
N GLY A 87 0.57 14.61 2.11
CA GLY A 87 1.44 15.34 1.18
C GLY A 87 2.60 16.08 1.83
N SER A 88 3.17 17.03 1.08
CA SER A 88 4.34 17.83 1.50
C SER A 88 4.38 19.22 0.85
N LEU A 89 4.98 20.18 1.55
CA LEU A 89 5.06 21.58 1.14
C LEU A 89 6.49 22.12 1.22
N ASP A 90 6.89 22.90 0.23
CA ASP A 90 8.17 23.60 0.21
C ASP A 90 8.07 24.94 0.95
N VAL A 91 9.03 25.20 1.83
CA VAL A 91 9.22 26.51 2.46
C VAL A 91 10.25 27.30 1.67
N LYS A 92 9.84 28.43 1.09
CA LYS A 92 10.68 29.29 0.26
C LYS A 92 10.91 30.64 0.90
N VAL A 93 12.16 31.09 0.98
CA VAL A 93 12.52 32.40 1.54
C VAL A 93 13.31 33.18 0.51
N SER A 94 12.97 34.46 0.36
CA SER A 94 13.79 35.43 -0.38
C SER A 94 14.46 36.39 0.59
N GLU A 95 15.75 36.64 0.36
CA GLU A 95 16.53 37.70 1.01
C GLU A 95 16.32 39.05 0.31
N THR A 96 16.03 39.04 -0.99
CA THR A 96 15.61 40.22 -1.73
C THR A 96 14.10 40.40 -1.53
N ALA A 97 13.58 41.62 -1.57
CA ALA A 97 12.12 41.84 -1.52
C ALA A 97 11.37 41.25 -2.74
N ASN A 98 12.07 40.54 -3.64
CA ASN A 98 11.55 39.91 -4.84
C ASN A 98 11.27 38.42 -4.61
N HIS A 99 10.05 37.97 -4.85
CA HIS A 99 9.65 36.56 -4.67
C HIS A 99 10.23 35.61 -5.70
N GLN A 100 10.75 36.11 -6.83
CA GLN A 100 11.38 35.26 -7.86
C GLN A 100 12.72 34.67 -7.40
N ASP A 101 13.40 35.35 -6.47
CA ASP A 101 14.67 34.91 -5.90
C ASP A 101 14.47 33.99 -4.68
N ALA A 102 13.21 33.62 -4.39
CA ALA A 102 12.89 32.79 -3.23
C ALA A 102 13.39 31.35 -3.41
N VAL A 103 14.22 30.89 -2.48
CA VAL A 103 14.83 29.56 -2.51
C VAL A 103 14.19 28.62 -1.49
N THR A 104 14.06 27.34 -1.83
CA THR A 104 13.53 26.32 -0.92
C THR A 104 14.54 25.99 0.17
N ILE A 105 14.20 26.26 1.43
CA ILE A 105 15.06 26.02 2.60
C ILE A 105 14.83 24.63 3.23
N CYS A 106 13.58 24.17 3.27
CA CYS A 106 13.17 22.89 3.85
C CYS A 106 11.81 22.44 3.32
N THR A 107 11.48 21.17 3.56
CA THR A 107 10.19 20.57 3.22
C THR A 107 9.40 20.29 4.51
N LEU A 108 8.11 20.63 4.53
CA LEU A 108 7.16 20.28 5.59
C LEU A 108 6.36 19.04 5.19
N GLY A 109 6.41 17.99 5.99
CA GLY A 109 5.68 16.74 5.77
C GLY A 109 4.50 16.51 6.73
N ILE A 110 3.92 15.32 6.63
CA ILE A 110 2.76 14.88 7.41
C ILE A 110 3.02 14.97 8.90
N GLY A 111 2.11 15.63 9.62
CA GLY A 111 2.21 15.85 11.06
C GLY A 111 2.98 17.11 11.45
N THR A 112 3.52 17.85 10.49
CA THR A 112 4.10 19.18 10.76
C THR A 112 3.00 20.24 10.74
N ALA A 113 3.10 21.21 11.64
CA ALA A 113 2.18 22.33 11.77
C ALA A 113 2.93 23.66 11.59
N PHE A 114 2.24 24.67 11.06
CA PHE A 114 2.85 25.96 10.73
C PHE A 114 1.80 27.08 10.63
N GLY A 115 2.28 28.33 10.68
CA GLY A 115 1.47 29.52 10.46
C GLY A 115 1.02 30.22 11.74
N GLU A 116 1.65 29.93 12.86
CA GLU A 116 1.41 30.50 14.19
C GLU A 116 1.72 32.00 14.29
N SER A 117 2.41 32.59 13.30
CA SER A 117 2.65 34.03 13.19
C SER A 117 1.37 34.89 13.19
N ILE A 118 0.21 34.27 12.96
CA ILE A 118 -1.09 34.93 13.08
C ILE A 118 -1.43 35.32 14.52
N LEU A 119 -0.77 34.77 15.54
CA LEU A 119 -1.08 35.04 16.94
C LEU A 119 -0.79 36.50 17.33
N ASP A 120 0.25 37.12 16.76
CA ASP A 120 0.61 38.53 16.95
C ASP A 120 0.50 39.37 15.66
N ASN A 121 -0.07 38.80 14.60
CA ASN A 121 -0.20 39.40 13.27
C ASN A 121 1.15 39.69 12.57
N THR A 122 2.21 38.95 12.90
CA THR A 122 3.48 39.05 12.19
C THR A 122 3.31 38.59 10.73
N PRO A 123 3.79 39.39 9.74
CA PRO A 123 3.77 38.99 8.34
C PRO A 123 4.46 37.64 8.11
N ARG A 124 4.02 36.89 7.10
CA ARG A 124 4.56 35.57 6.80
C ARG A 124 6.07 35.63 6.54
N HIS A 125 6.84 34.84 7.28
CA HIS A 125 8.30 34.81 7.16
C HIS A 125 8.81 34.17 5.86
N ALA A 126 7.97 33.34 5.22
CA ALA A 126 8.29 32.53 4.06
C ALA A 126 7.06 32.36 3.14
N THR A 127 7.33 32.02 1.88
CA THR A 127 6.35 31.56 0.89
C THR A 127 6.20 30.05 1.02
N ILE A 128 4.96 29.54 1.10
CA ILE A 128 4.68 28.10 1.20
C ILE A 128 4.01 27.61 -0.09
N VAL A 129 4.58 26.56 -0.69
CA VAL A 129 4.08 25.99 -1.95
C VAL A 129 3.90 24.48 -1.81
N SER A 130 2.77 23.94 -2.25
CA SER A 130 2.56 22.49 -2.26
C SER A 130 3.54 21.81 -3.23
N ARG A 131 4.32 20.86 -2.72
CA ARG A 131 5.31 20.10 -3.51
C ARG A 131 4.66 18.95 -4.27
N GLU A 132 3.60 18.41 -3.68
CA GLU A 132 2.72 17.38 -4.22
C GLU A 132 1.28 17.65 -3.79
N THR A 133 0.34 16.83 -4.26
CA THR A 133 -1.05 16.91 -3.79
C THR A 133 -1.08 16.74 -2.27
N SER A 134 -1.60 17.74 -1.56
CA SER A 134 -1.48 17.86 -0.11
C SER A 134 -2.83 18.14 0.53
N GLU A 135 -3.06 17.53 1.69
CA GLU A 135 -4.27 17.68 2.49
C GLU A 135 -3.90 18.35 3.81
N LEU A 136 -4.55 19.46 4.12
CA LEU A 136 -4.27 20.27 5.30
C LEU A 136 -5.50 20.39 6.20
N LEU A 137 -5.24 20.49 7.49
CA LEU A 137 -6.19 20.99 8.47
C LEU A 137 -5.94 22.50 8.65
N ARG A 138 -6.96 23.32 8.41
CA ARG A 138 -6.88 24.78 8.56
C ARG A 138 -7.70 25.24 9.77
N ILE A 139 -7.11 26.10 10.61
CA ILE A 139 -7.82 26.78 11.70
C ILE A 139 -7.71 28.29 11.49
N GLU A 140 -8.83 28.99 11.48
CA GLU A 140 -8.85 30.44 11.31
C GLU A 140 -8.25 31.18 12.52
N GLN A 141 -7.67 32.35 12.28
CA GLN A 141 -6.94 33.12 13.28
C GLN A 141 -7.71 33.37 14.58
N ARG A 142 -9.00 33.72 14.49
CA ARG A 142 -9.83 34.02 15.67
C ARG A 142 -9.95 32.81 16.58
N GLU A 143 -10.28 31.67 16.01
CA GLU A 143 -10.44 30.41 16.74
C GLU A 143 -9.08 29.93 17.27
N PHE A 144 -8.02 30.04 16.46
CA PHE A 144 -6.68 29.64 16.89
C PHE A 144 -6.16 30.48 18.07
N LYS A 145 -6.40 31.80 18.08
CA LYS A 145 -6.07 32.67 19.22
C LYS A 145 -6.81 32.24 20.49
N SER A 146 -8.12 31.98 20.40
CA SER A 146 -8.93 31.48 21.51
C SER A 146 -8.41 30.14 22.07
N LEU A 147 -8.07 29.20 21.18
CA LEU A 147 -7.48 27.92 21.57
C LEU A 147 -6.12 28.10 22.26
N TRP A 148 -5.26 28.96 21.71
CA TRP A 148 -3.94 29.21 22.27
C TRP A 148 -3.99 29.86 23.64
N GLU A 149 -4.86 30.85 23.86
CA GLU A 149 -5.05 31.49 25.16
C GLU A 149 -5.51 30.48 26.22
N LYS A 150 -6.44 29.58 25.86
CA LYS A 150 -7.00 28.58 26.78
C LYS A 150 -6.09 27.38 27.04
N TYR A 151 -5.31 26.95 26.04
CA TYR A 151 -4.52 25.71 26.08
C TYR A 151 -3.01 25.94 25.88
N ARG A 152 -2.51 27.15 26.20
CA ARG A 152 -1.12 27.57 25.96
C ARG A 152 -0.07 26.53 26.39
N GLN A 153 -0.23 25.97 27.60
CA GLN A 153 0.70 24.97 28.13
C GLN A 153 0.74 23.69 27.29
N SER A 154 -0.42 23.23 26.80
CA SER A 154 -0.52 22.04 25.94
C SER A 154 0.02 22.27 24.53
N MET A 155 0.03 23.53 24.06
CA MET A 155 0.54 23.92 22.74
C MET A 155 2.01 24.33 22.74
N ALA A 156 2.60 24.62 23.89
CA ALA A 156 3.95 25.18 24.00
C ALA A 156 5.04 24.31 23.33
N GLY A 157 4.88 22.99 23.35
CA GLY A 157 5.79 22.07 22.68
C GLY A 157 5.67 22.04 21.16
N LEU A 158 4.51 22.43 20.60
CA LEU A 158 4.21 22.37 19.17
C LEU A 158 4.50 23.68 18.43
N LEU A 159 4.42 24.85 19.09
CA LEU A 159 4.55 26.15 18.44
C LEU A 159 5.98 26.71 18.51
N ALA A 160 6.39 27.45 17.48
CA ALA A 160 7.67 28.12 17.47
C ALA A 160 7.69 29.29 18.48
N PRO A 161 8.85 29.65 19.04
CA PRO A 161 9.01 30.90 19.79
C PRO A 161 8.62 32.12 18.94
N PRO A 162 8.00 33.15 19.53
CA PRO A 162 7.72 33.35 20.96
C PRO A 162 6.42 32.68 21.47
N TYR A 163 5.69 31.96 20.62
CA TYR A 163 4.37 31.43 20.95
C TYR A 163 4.40 30.11 21.74
N GLY A 164 5.50 29.36 21.60
CA GLY A 164 5.82 28.14 22.37
C GLY A 164 7.22 28.18 22.98
N ALA A 165 7.68 27.02 23.47
CA ALA A 165 9.01 26.88 24.06
C ALA A 165 10.11 26.86 22.98
N MET A 166 11.29 27.40 23.29
CA MET A 166 12.46 27.38 22.40
C MET A 166 13.08 25.99 22.31
N GLU A 167 13.13 25.30 23.44
CA GLU A 167 13.60 23.94 23.61
C GLU A 167 12.61 23.17 24.50
N SER A 168 12.48 21.87 24.26
CA SER A 168 11.66 20.99 25.11
C SER A 168 12.49 19.93 25.85
N GLY A 169 13.82 20.08 25.87
CA GLY A 169 14.77 19.18 26.52
C GLY A 169 15.09 19.52 27.98
N SER A 170 15.97 18.73 28.60
CA SER A 170 16.33 18.74 30.03
C SER A 170 16.97 20.02 30.61
N ASN A 171 17.02 21.14 29.87
CA ASN A 171 17.79 22.33 30.25
C ASN A 171 17.21 23.14 31.43
N ASN A 172 16.07 22.75 32.01
CA ASN A 172 15.50 23.41 33.19
C ASN A 172 16.16 23.04 34.54
N ASP A 173 17.06 22.04 34.59
CA ASP A 173 17.63 21.55 35.86
C ASP A 173 19.04 22.07 36.20
N ARG A 174 19.55 23.13 35.55
CA ARG A 174 20.90 23.66 35.84
C ARG A 174 20.95 25.16 36.07
N LEU A 175 20.53 25.57 37.26
CA LEU A 175 20.95 26.82 37.89
C LEU A 175 21.54 26.52 39.28
N ALA A 176 22.65 25.79 39.31
CA ALA A 176 23.68 25.85 40.33
C ALA A 176 24.96 25.16 39.80
N ASP A 177 26.11 25.69 40.17
CA ASP A 177 27.47 25.19 39.91
C ASP A 177 28.06 25.42 38.51
N LYS A 178 28.46 26.68 38.29
CA LYS A 178 29.72 26.97 37.57
C LYS A 178 30.88 26.77 38.56
N ASP A 179 31.76 25.83 38.26
CA ASP A 179 33.21 26.07 38.17
C ASP A 179 33.98 24.76 37.96
N SER A 180 34.65 24.64 36.79
CA SER A 180 35.97 24.04 36.57
C SER A 180 36.12 23.60 35.09
N LEU A 181 36.94 24.36 34.35
CA LEU A 181 37.42 23.96 33.03
C LEU A 181 38.54 22.92 33.18
N GLY A 182 38.46 21.84 32.40
CA GLY A 182 39.55 20.88 32.19
C GLY A 182 39.30 20.09 30.91
N SER A 183 40.27 20.13 30.00
CA SER A 183 40.32 19.51 28.68
C SER A 183 40.23 17.97 28.73
N ASP A 184 39.36 17.37 27.91
CA ASP A 184 39.66 16.11 27.18
C ASP A 184 38.49 15.72 26.25
N SER A 185 38.71 15.83 24.94
CA SER A 185 37.72 15.66 23.87
C SER A 185 37.41 14.20 23.49
N LEU A 186 37.84 13.21 24.28
CA LEU A 186 37.69 11.78 23.97
C LEU A 186 36.91 10.97 25.03
N SER A 187 36.50 11.56 26.15
CA SER A 187 35.78 10.86 27.22
C SER A 187 34.25 11.05 27.21
N LEU A 188 33.72 11.93 26.34
CA LEU A 188 32.30 12.29 26.29
C LEU A 188 31.39 11.25 25.61
N MET A 189 31.95 10.28 24.87
CA MET A 189 31.15 9.23 24.20
C MET A 189 30.72 8.08 25.14
N ASN A 190 31.37 7.91 26.30
CA ASN A 190 31.12 6.77 27.19
C ASN A 190 30.01 6.98 28.24
N LYS A 191 29.39 8.16 28.30
CA LYS A 191 28.31 8.47 29.28
C LYS A 191 26.88 8.43 28.69
N SER A 192 26.66 7.88 27.50
CA SER A 192 25.32 7.83 26.88
C SER A 192 24.44 6.65 27.32
N LEU A 193 24.89 5.81 28.26
CA LEU A 193 24.21 4.58 28.69
C LEU A 193 23.15 4.78 29.79
N ASN A 194 23.01 5.98 30.36
CA ASN A 194 21.95 6.26 31.35
C ASN A 194 20.68 6.81 30.69
N LYS A 195 20.06 6.05 29.78
CA LYS A 195 18.68 6.29 29.35
C LYS A 195 17.75 5.41 30.17
N VAL A 196 16.71 6.00 30.76
CA VAL A 196 15.58 5.21 31.27
C VAL A 196 14.93 4.54 30.04
N PRO A 197 14.88 3.20 29.97
CA PRO A 197 14.27 2.51 28.84
C PRO A 197 12.81 2.94 28.68
N SER A 198 12.32 3.03 27.44
CA SER A 198 10.90 3.24 27.19
C SER A 198 10.06 2.18 27.94
N GLU A 199 9.04 2.61 28.69
CA GLU A 199 8.17 1.73 29.51
C GLU A 199 7.63 0.53 28.72
N LYS A 200 7.26 0.74 27.45
CA LYS A 200 6.81 -0.34 26.55
C LYS A 200 7.90 -1.35 26.20
N LEU A 201 9.14 -0.90 25.99
CA LEU A 201 10.27 -1.78 25.67
C LEU A 201 10.73 -2.54 26.91
N GLN A 202 10.68 -1.89 28.08
CA GLN A 202 10.93 -2.53 29.35
C GLN A 202 9.91 -3.64 29.63
N ARG A 203 8.60 -3.35 29.46
CA ARG A 203 7.55 -4.38 29.54
C ARG A 203 7.76 -5.48 28.52
N GLY A 204 8.09 -5.13 27.28
CA GLY A 204 8.40 -6.08 26.22
C GLY A 204 9.56 -7.01 26.58
N GLY A 205 10.65 -6.48 27.13
CA GLY A 205 11.77 -7.29 27.62
C GLY A 205 11.38 -8.23 28.75
N LYS A 206 10.58 -7.76 29.72
CA LYS A 206 10.06 -8.59 30.82
C LYS A 206 9.20 -9.75 30.30
N VAL A 207 8.27 -9.47 29.37
CA VAL A 207 7.42 -10.50 28.73
C VAL A 207 8.27 -11.54 28.00
N MET A 208 9.27 -11.09 27.23
CA MET A 208 10.18 -11.96 26.48
C MET A 208 11.01 -12.84 27.43
N ARG A 209 11.61 -12.27 28.47
CA ARG A 209 12.36 -13.00 29.51
C ARG A 209 11.49 -14.05 30.20
N ASN A 210 10.31 -13.67 30.67
CA ASN A 210 9.39 -14.58 31.35
C ASN A 210 8.93 -15.73 30.45
N ALA A 211 8.66 -15.45 29.17
CA ALA A 211 8.32 -16.47 28.18
C ALA A 211 9.49 -17.46 27.93
N ILE A 212 10.73 -16.97 27.89
CA ILE A 212 11.93 -17.83 27.79
C ILE A 212 12.06 -18.70 29.03
N LEU A 213 11.95 -18.13 30.24
CA LEU A 213 12.03 -18.90 31.49
C LEU A 213 10.93 -19.96 31.61
N SER A 214 9.75 -19.73 31.03
CA SER A 214 8.65 -20.71 31.03
C SER A 214 8.84 -21.81 29.97
N ARG A 215 9.18 -21.45 28.73
CA ARG A 215 9.21 -22.38 27.59
C ARG A 215 10.59 -23.02 27.32
N ALA A 216 11.66 -22.32 27.66
CA ALA A 216 13.04 -22.74 27.39
C ALA A 216 14.01 -22.28 28.51
N PRO A 217 13.87 -22.77 29.76
CA PRO A 217 14.65 -22.29 30.90
C PRO A 217 16.17 -22.42 30.71
N HIS A 218 16.62 -23.41 29.94
CA HIS A 218 18.04 -23.68 29.66
C HIS A 218 18.77 -22.56 28.89
N MET A 219 18.03 -21.62 28.29
CA MET A 219 18.62 -20.50 27.55
C MET A 219 19.24 -19.44 28.46
N ILE A 220 18.64 -19.19 29.64
CA ILE A 220 19.14 -18.24 30.64
C ILE A 220 19.86 -19.02 31.72
N ARG A 221 21.19 -18.98 31.70
CA ARG A 221 22.02 -19.73 32.66
C ARG A 221 23.44 -19.19 32.75
N ASP A 222 24.18 -19.67 33.73
CA ASP A 222 25.61 -19.40 33.84
C ASP A 222 26.38 -20.10 32.71
N ARG A 223 27.29 -19.36 32.06
CA ARG A 223 28.13 -19.86 30.96
C ARG A 223 29.59 -19.56 31.25
N LYS A 224 30.46 -20.55 31.02
CA LYS A 224 31.91 -20.41 31.19
C LYS A 224 32.59 -20.24 29.84
N TYR A 225 33.42 -19.21 29.71
CA TYR A 225 34.20 -18.95 28.50
C TYR A 225 35.55 -18.33 28.87
N HIS A 226 36.65 -18.90 28.37
CA HIS A 226 38.03 -18.53 28.74
C HIS A 226 38.23 -18.34 30.25
N LEU A 227 37.79 -19.33 31.05
CA LEU A 227 37.89 -19.35 32.53
C LEU A 227 37.09 -18.26 33.27
N LYS A 228 36.40 -17.35 32.56
CA LYS A 228 35.42 -16.43 33.15
C LYS A 228 34.02 -17.06 33.15
N THR A 229 33.28 -16.85 34.23
CA THR A 229 31.87 -17.26 34.31
C THR A 229 31.00 -16.02 34.09
N TYR A 230 30.16 -16.07 33.06
CA TYR A 230 29.14 -15.09 32.74
C TYR A 230 27.82 -15.58 33.31
N ARG A 231 27.30 -14.91 34.35
CA ARG A 231 26.08 -15.31 35.04
C ARG A 231 24.82 -14.97 34.24
N CYS A 232 23.79 -15.82 34.39
CA CYS A 232 22.42 -15.62 33.90
C CYS A 232 22.35 -15.05 32.48
N CYS A 233 23.13 -15.60 31.54
CA CYS A 233 23.26 -15.05 30.20
C CYS A 233 22.69 -15.97 29.12
N CYS A 234 22.23 -15.33 28.05
CA CYS A 234 21.72 -15.94 26.82
C CYS A 234 22.80 -15.91 25.74
N VAL A 235 22.65 -16.74 24.70
CA VAL A 235 23.50 -16.70 23.50
C VAL A 235 22.74 -16.07 22.34
N GLY A 236 23.39 -15.19 21.57
CA GLY A 236 22.78 -14.50 20.43
C GLY A 236 22.07 -15.44 19.44
N THR A 237 22.73 -16.52 19.01
CA THR A 237 22.12 -17.52 18.11
C THR A 237 20.92 -18.23 18.73
N GLU A 238 20.98 -18.57 20.02
CA GLU A 238 19.87 -19.25 20.72
C GLU A 238 18.64 -18.32 20.84
N LEU A 239 18.86 -17.02 21.09
CA LEU A 239 17.78 -16.02 21.13
C LEU A 239 17.11 -15.85 19.76
N VAL A 240 17.90 -15.83 18.69
CA VAL A 240 17.37 -15.77 17.31
C VAL A 240 16.56 -17.03 16.99
N ASP A 241 17.09 -18.21 17.30
CA ASP A 241 16.41 -19.49 17.06
C ASP A 241 15.08 -19.57 17.81
N TRP A 242 15.07 -19.18 19.09
CA TRP A 242 13.87 -19.18 19.91
C TRP A 242 12.79 -18.25 19.33
N LEU A 243 13.16 -17.03 18.97
CA LEU A 243 12.22 -16.03 18.45
C LEU A 243 11.60 -16.46 17.11
N VAL A 244 12.39 -17.03 16.21
CA VAL A 244 11.92 -17.58 14.93
C VAL A 244 10.95 -18.75 15.15
N GLN A 245 11.13 -19.55 16.20
CA GLN A 245 10.23 -20.65 16.55
C GLN A 245 8.93 -20.19 17.24
N GLN A 246 8.95 -19.05 17.96
CA GLN A 246 7.79 -18.60 18.73
C GLN A 246 6.65 -18.03 17.87
N SER A 247 6.96 -17.44 16.71
CA SER A 247 5.96 -16.74 15.91
C SER A 247 6.19 -16.85 14.41
N THR A 248 5.08 -16.98 13.68
CA THR A 248 5.10 -17.00 12.22
C THR A 248 5.28 -15.61 11.60
N CYS A 249 5.21 -14.53 12.39
CA CYS A 249 5.45 -13.16 11.89
C CYS A 249 6.95 -12.81 11.79
N VAL A 250 7.85 -13.66 12.29
CA VAL A 250 9.30 -13.49 12.20
C VAL A 250 9.81 -14.33 11.03
N HIS A 251 10.12 -13.67 9.91
CA HIS A 251 10.29 -14.37 8.63
C HIS A 251 11.73 -14.76 8.33
N THR A 252 12.71 -14.05 8.87
CA THR A 252 14.14 -14.25 8.63
C THR A 252 14.94 -14.05 9.92
N ARG A 253 16.15 -14.63 9.98
CA ARG A 253 17.08 -14.43 11.11
C ARG A 253 17.48 -12.97 11.25
N SER A 254 17.69 -12.26 10.14
CA SER A 254 17.98 -10.82 10.12
C SER A 254 16.84 -9.99 10.75
N HIS A 255 15.58 -10.37 10.51
CA HIS A 255 14.45 -9.71 11.17
C HIS A 255 14.46 -9.93 12.69
N ALA A 256 14.76 -11.15 13.14
CA ALA A 256 14.94 -11.44 14.56
C ALA A 256 16.11 -10.64 15.18
N VAL A 257 17.24 -10.49 14.47
CA VAL A 257 18.37 -9.64 14.89
C VAL A 257 17.90 -8.20 15.11
N GLY A 258 17.10 -7.63 14.19
CA GLY A 258 16.54 -6.30 14.36
C GLY A 258 15.63 -6.17 15.59
N MET A 259 14.81 -7.18 15.87
CA MET A 259 13.93 -7.21 17.04
C MET A 259 14.72 -7.24 18.35
N TRP A 260 15.77 -8.04 18.42
CA TRP A 260 16.67 -8.08 19.58
C TRP A 260 17.52 -6.81 19.70
N GLN A 261 17.93 -6.22 18.58
CA GLN A 261 18.63 -4.94 18.55
C GLN A 261 17.80 -3.81 19.16
N ALA A 262 16.47 -3.82 18.97
CA ALA A 262 15.57 -2.83 19.57
C ALA A 262 15.55 -2.89 21.11
N LEU A 263 15.71 -4.09 21.70
CA LEU A 263 15.85 -4.24 23.15
C LEU A 263 17.25 -3.85 23.63
N LEU A 264 18.28 -4.09 22.80
CA LEU A 264 19.67 -3.78 23.13
C LEU A 264 19.98 -2.30 23.12
N GLU A 265 19.52 -1.56 22.10
CA GLU A 265 19.80 -0.13 21.98
C GLU A 265 19.15 0.71 23.11
N GLU A 266 18.15 0.16 23.80
CA GLU A 266 17.44 0.78 24.92
C GLU A 266 17.89 0.20 26.28
N GLY A 267 18.88 -0.69 26.31
CA GLY A 267 19.48 -1.21 27.55
C GLY A 267 18.64 -2.26 28.29
N VAL A 268 17.57 -2.77 27.68
CA VAL A 268 16.72 -3.83 28.24
C VAL A 268 17.39 -5.21 28.10
N LEU A 269 18.23 -5.37 27.08
CA LEU A 269 19.09 -6.53 26.85
C LEU A 269 20.52 -6.05 26.59
N ASN A 270 21.49 -6.43 27.41
CA ASN A 270 22.85 -5.91 27.29
C ASN A 270 23.82 -6.99 26.81
N HIS A 271 24.73 -6.64 25.89
CA HIS A 271 25.88 -7.51 25.62
C HIS A 271 26.81 -7.48 26.84
N VAL A 272 27.35 -8.64 27.23
CA VAL A 272 28.18 -8.72 28.46
C VAL A 272 29.45 -7.87 28.41
N ASP A 273 29.97 -7.62 27.21
CA ASP A 273 31.12 -6.73 26.95
C ASP A 273 30.71 -5.34 26.41
N GLN A 274 29.42 -4.96 26.52
CA GLN A 274 28.91 -3.64 26.14
C GLN A 274 29.04 -3.29 24.64
N GLU A 275 28.97 -4.30 23.75
CA GLU A 275 28.83 -4.06 22.31
C GLU A 275 27.46 -3.43 21.99
N LEU A 276 27.46 -2.45 21.07
CA LEU A 276 26.26 -1.67 20.71
C LEU A 276 25.36 -2.35 19.66
N GLY A 277 25.83 -3.45 19.06
CA GLY A 277 25.11 -4.16 18.00
C GLY A 277 24.88 -5.62 18.37
N PHE A 278 23.63 -6.05 18.32
CA PHE A 278 23.23 -7.44 18.47
C PHE A 278 23.69 -8.25 17.26
N GLN A 279 24.29 -9.40 17.51
CA GLN A 279 24.80 -10.30 16.48
C GLN A 279 24.25 -11.71 16.68
N ASP A 280 23.82 -12.32 15.58
CA ASP A 280 23.48 -13.73 15.48
C ASP A 280 24.75 -14.60 15.49
N LYS A 281 25.45 -14.59 16.63
CA LYS A 281 26.71 -15.30 16.88
C LYS A 281 26.70 -15.91 18.28
N TYR A 282 27.73 -16.70 18.56
CA TYR A 282 28.00 -17.23 19.89
C TYR A 282 28.56 -16.14 20.82
N LEU A 283 27.74 -15.13 21.10
CA LEU A 283 28.01 -14.00 21.99
C LEU A 283 26.99 -13.98 23.13
N PHE A 284 27.39 -13.47 24.30
CA PHE A 284 26.55 -13.51 25.49
C PHE A 284 25.81 -12.20 25.74
N TYR A 285 24.53 -12.32 26.09
CA TYR A 285 23.64 -11.20 26.40
C TYR A 285 22.90 -11.44 27.71
N ARG A 286 22.56 -10.38 28.44
CA ARG A 286 21.87 -10.44 29.74
C ARG A 286 20.67 -9.49 29.75
N PHE A 287 19.52 -9.94 30.25
CA PHE A 287 18.38 -9.06 30.44
C PHE A 287 18.62 -8.13 31.63
N LEU A 288 18.03 -6.94 31.58
CA LEU A 288 18.15 -5.94 32.66
C LEU A 288 17.73 -6.51 34.03
N ASP A 289 16.65 -7.29 34.07
CA ASP A 289 16.18 -7.95 35.29
C ASP A 289 17.20 -8.95 35.86
N ASP A 290 18.08 -9.53 35.03
CA ASP A 290 19.07 -10.54 35.45
C ASP A 290 20.43 -9.92 35.86
N GLU A 291 20.56 -8.58 35.83
CA GLU A 291 21.77 -7.88 36.34
C GLU A 291 21.85 -7.90 37.87
N GLU A 292 20.71 -7.97 38.56
CA GLU A 292 20.66 -8.07 40.03
C GLU A 292 20.87 -9.52 40.51
N GLU A 293 21.58 -9.69 41.62
CA GLU A 293 22.02 -11.02 42.09
C GLU A 293 20.87 -11.90 42.64
N ASP A 294 19.77 -11.26 43.09
CA ASP A 294 18.62 -11.86 43.77
C ASP A 294 17.30 -11.71 43.00
N THR A 295 17.32 -11.77 41.66
CA THR A 295 16.10 -11.60 40.87
C THR A 295 15.13 -12.77 41.08
N PRO A 296 13.91 -12.52 41.56
CA PRO A 296 12.93 -13.59 41.78
C PRO A 296 12.50 -14.21 40.44
N LEU A 297 12.28 -15.52 40.46
CA LEU A 297 11.61 -16.20 39.36
C LEU A 297 10.20 -15.64 39.20
N PRO A 298 9.69 -15.50 37.96
CA PRO A 298 8.35 -14.96 37.74
C PRO A 298 7.29 -15.84 38.40
N SER A 299 6.33 -15.20 39.06
CA SER A 299 5.17 -15.89 39.64
C SER A 299 4.33 -16.58 38.57
N GLU A 300 3.51 -17.57 38.96
CA GLU A 300 2.61 -18.25 38.00
C GLU A 300 1.61 -17.29 37.34
N GLU A 301 1.22 -16.23 38.04
CA GLU A 301 0.36 -15.18 37.49
C GLU A 301 1.10 -14.33 36.44
N GLU A 302 2.34 -13.91 36.71
CA GLU A 302 3.16 -13.18 35.75
C GLU A 302 3.52 -14.02 34.53
N LYS A 303 3.73 -15.33 34.70
CA LYS A 303 3.94 -16.26 33.58
C LYS A 303 2.70 -16.32 32.68
N ARG A 304 1.51 -16.43 33.28
CA ARG A 304 0.24 -16.44 32.54
C ARG A 304 0.02 -15.13 31.80
N GLU A 305 0.21 -13.99 32.47
CA GLU A 305 0.07 -12.66 31.86
C GLU A 305 1.08 -12.45 30.71
N SER A 306 2.35 -12.82 30.92
CA SER A 306 3.38 -12.73 29.88
C SER A 306 3.06 -13.64 28.69
N GLU A 307 2.47 -14.82 28.92
CA GLU A 307 2.07 -15.74 27.85
C GLU A 307 0.89 -15.22 27.02
N GLU A 308 -0.03 -14.46 27.63
CA GLU A 308 -1.12 -13.76 26.94
C GLU A 308 -0.62 -12.54 26.15
N GLU A 309 0.33 -11.76 26.69
CA GLU A 309 0.91 -10.57 26.05
C GLU A 309 1.99 -10.88 24.99
N LEU A 310 2.55 -12.09 24.98
CA LEU A 310 3.67 -12.46 24.10
C LEU A 310 3.40 -12.22 22.61
N PRO A 311 2.23 -12.59 22.03
CA PRO A 311 1.97 -12.35 20.60
C PRO A 311 1.96 -10.86 20.23
N GLU A 312 1.37 -10.02 21.07
CA GLU A 312 1.32 -8.57 20.86
C GLU A 312 2.71 -7.94 21.00
N THR A 313 3.50 -8.41 21.99
CA THR A 313 4.89 -7.98 22.20
C THR A 313 5.76 -8.32 21.00
N ILE A 314 5.67 -9.55 20.47
CA ILE A 314 6.41 -9.97 19.28
C ILE A 314 6.00 -9.12 18.07
N LEU A 315 4.70 -8.84 17.89
CA LEU A 315 4.22 -7.99 16.80
C LEU A 315 4.77 -6.56 16.92
N PHE A 316 4.75 -5.98 18.11
CA PHE A 316 5.32 -4.67 18.39
C PHE A 316 6.83 -4.62 18.07
N LEU A 317 7.61 -5.60 18.56
CA LEU A 317 9.04 -5.72 18.26
C LEU A 317 9.29 -5.91 16.76
N ALA A 318 8.44 -6.67 16.07
CA ALA A 318 8.55 -6.90 14.62
C ALA A 318 8.34 -5.61 13.81
N GLN A 319 7.57 -4.65 14.32
CA GLN A 319 7.33 -3.35 13.68
C GLN A 319 8.51 -2.37 13.85
N ILE A 320 9.14 -2.33 15.03
CA ILE A 320 10.26 -1.42 15.33
C ILE A 320 11.63 -2.00 14.99
N GLY A 321 11.74 -3.33 14.91
CA GLY A 321 12.99 -4.06 14.74
C GLY A 321 13.78 -3.67 13.49
N PRO A 322 13.16 -3.45 12.31
CA PRO A 322 13.96 -3.10 11.15
C PRO A 322 14.51 -1.67 11.20
N ASP A 323 13.87 -0.73 11.91
CA ASP A 323 14.45 0.61 12.14
C ASP A 323 15.68 0.52 13.07
N ALA A 324 15.62 -0.36 14.09
CA ALA A 324 16.76 -0.64 14.97
C ALA A 324 17.91 -1.31 14.21
N LEU A 325 17.59 -2.27 13.33
CA LEU A 325 18.55 -2.91 12.43
C LEU A 325 19.20 -1.90 11.49
N LEU A 326 18.42 -1.01 10.88
CA LEU A 326 18.89 0.06 10.02
C LEU A 326 19.92 0.94 10.74
N ARG A 327 19.59 1.42 11.95
CA ARG A 327 20.50 2.23 12.76
C ARG A 327 21.79 1.50 13.08
N MET A 328 21.70 0.21 13.43
CA MET A 328 22.87 -0.62 13.72
C MET A 328 23.79 -0.73 12.51
N ILE A 329 23.22 -1.00 11.33
CA ILE A 329 23.99 -1.16 10.08
C ILE A 329 24.59 0.19 9.63
N LEU A 330 23.84 1.29 9.70
CA LEU A 330 24.30 2.61 9.26
C LEU A 330 25.41 3.20 10.13
N ARG A 331 25.63 2.67 11.35
CA ARG A 331 26.83 2.99 12.15
C ARG A 331 28.12 2.43 11.54
N LYS A 332 28.04 1.45 10.63
CA LYS A 332 29.19 1.00 9.84
C LYS A 332 29.57 2.09 8.82
N PRO A 333 30.87 2.39 8.66
CA PRO A 333 31.35 3.25 7.57
C PRO A 333 30.88 2.72 6.20
N PRO A 334 30.58 3.61 5.23
CA PRO A 334 30.16 3.23 3.86
C PRO A 334 30.95 2.07 3.25
N GLY A 335 32.29 2.11 3.31
CA GLY A 335 33.17 1.08 2.72
C GLY A 335 33.21 -0.28 3.44
N GLN A 336 32.56 -0.41 4.60
CA GLN A 336 32.54 -1.65 5.41
C GLN A 336 31.18 -2.39 5.35
N ARG A 337 30.23 -1.88 4.56
CA ARG A 337 28.90 -2.48 4.41
C ARG A 337 28.95 -3.68 3.48
N THR A 338 28.37 -4.80 3.92
CA THR A 338 28.24 -6.01 3.08
C THR A 338 27.12 -5.85 2.05
N GLY A 339 27.01 -6.76 1.07
CA GLY A 339 25.89 -6.78 0.14
C GLY A 339 24.53 -6.86 0.87
N ASP A 340 24.44 -7.71 1.89
CA ASP A 340 23.24 -7.87 2.73
C ASP A 340 22.91 -6.58 3.50
N ASP A 341 23.92 -5.89 4.02
CA ASP A 341 23.74 -4.59 4.69
C ASP A 341 23.10 -3.57 3.73
N LEU A 342 23.57 -3.50 2.49
CA LEU A 342 23.07 -2.58 1.47
C LEU A 342 21.63 -2.90 1.06
N GLU A 343 21.28 -4.18 0.95
CA GLU A 343 19.89 -4.60 0.67
C GLU A 343 18.94 -4.22 1.81
N ILE A 344 19.35 -4.44 3.06
CA ILE A 344 18.54 -4.04 4.23
C ILE A 344 18.36 -2.53 4.26
N ILE A 345 19.43 -1.74 4.07
CA ILE A 345 19.31 -0.27 4.02
C ILE A 345 18.33 0.12 2.91
N TYR A 346 18.52 -0.39 1.68
CA TYR A 346 17.68 -0.07 0.54
C TYR A 346 16.20 -0.36 0.80
N ASP A 347 15.88 -1.53 1.38
CA ASP A 347 14.51 -1.90 1.76
C ASP A 347 13.87 -0.85 2.68
N GLU A 348 14.63 -0.33 3.65
CA GLU A 348 14.15 0.71 4.56
C GLU A 348 13.99 2.08 3.88
N LEU A 349 14.87 2.43 2.94
CA LEU A 349 14.76 3.69 2.19
C LEU A 349 13.47 3.78 1.38
N LEU A 350 12.90 2.65 0.97
CA LEU A 350 11.58 2.61 0.29
C LEU A 350 10.43 3.10 1.19
N HIS A 351 10.63 3.11 2.50
CA HIS A 351 9.63 3.55 3.49
C HIS A 351 9.83 4.99 3.97
N ILE A 352 10.95 5.63 3.61
CA ILE A 352 11.25 7.02 4.00
C ILE A 352 10.60 7.99 3.02
N LYS A 353 9.62 8.76 3.49
CA LYS A 353 8.83 9.68 2.65
C LYS A 353 9.67 10.73 1.91
N ALA A 354 10.70 11.30 2.56
CA ALA A 354 11.60 12.27 1.94
C ALA A 354 12.31 11.70 0.68
N LEU A 355 12.49 10.38 0.62
CA LEU A 355 13.14 9.68 -0.49
C LEU A 355 12.14 9.14 -1.53
N SER A 356 10.83 9.22 -1.29
CA SER A 356 9.80 8.58 -2.14
C SER A 356 9.94 8.92 -3.62
N GLN A 357 10.18 10.19 -3.93
CA GLN A 357 10.30 10.77 -5.28
C GLN A 357 11.62 10.42 -6.00
N LEU A 358 12.59 9.81 -5.31
CA LEU A 358 13.85 9.41 -5.91
C LEU A 358 13.71 8.08 -6.66
N SER A 359 14.44 7.93 -7.76
CA SER A 359 14.48 6.68 -8.52
C SER A 359 15.08 5.54 -7.68
N ASN A 360 14.74 4.30 -8.03
CA ASN A 360 15.29 3.13 -7.32
C ASN A 360 16.81 3.04 -7.43
N THR A 361 17.39 3.49 -8.55
CA THR A 361 18.85 3.57 -8.73
C THR A 361 19.46 4.54 -7.73
N VAL A 362 18.91 5.76 -7.60
CA VAL A 362 19.38 6.74 -6.61
C VAL A 362 19.25 6.18 -5.19
N LYS A 363 18.14 5.51 -4.85
CA LYS A 363 17.97 4.88 -3.53
C LYS A 363 19.02 3.78 -3.27
N ARG A 364 19.39 2.97 -4.27
CA ARG A 364 20.46 1.96 -4.14
C ARG A 364 21.82 2.60 -3.91
N GLU A 365 22.14 3.66 -4.66
CA GLU A 365 23.38 4.41 -4.46
C GLU A 365 23.41 5.08 -3.09
N LEU A 366 22.29 5.68 -2.65
CA LEU A 366 22.14 6.26 -1.31
C LEU A 366 22.39 5.24 -0.20
N ALA A 367 21.95 3.99 -0.36
CA ALA A 367 22.21 2.94 0.63
C ALA A 367 23.72 2.72 0.88
N SER A 368 24.55 2.94 -0.14
CA SER A 368 26.00 2.81 -0.03
C SER A 368 26.68 3.97 0.70
N VAL A 369 26.12 5.18 0.65
CA VAL A 369 26.77 6.41 1.17
C VAL A 369 26.13 7.00 2.42
N LEU A 370 24.86 6.68 2.70
CA LEU A 370 24.09 7.31 3.77
C LEU A 370 24.79 7.16 5.13
N ILE A 371 24.91 8.25 5.88
CA ILE A 371 25.54 8.27 7.21
C ILE A 371 24.44 8.46 8.26
N PHE A 372 24.49 7.67 9.34
CA PHE A 372 23.66 7.90 10.52
C PHE A 372 24.36 8.86 11.48
N GLU A 373 23.70 9.96 11.82
CA GLU A 373 24.20 10.98 12.73
C GLU A 373 23.22 11.15 13.91
N SER A 374 23.72 11.25 15.14
CA SER A 374 22.87 11.39 16.34
C SER A 374 23.45 12.41 17.30
N HIS A 375 22.55 13.21 17.89
CA HIS A 375 22.90 14.30 18.79
C HIS A 375 22.07 14.21 20.07
N ALA A 376 22.74 14.25 21.22
CA ALA A 376 22.12 13.94 22.50
C ALA A 376 21.30 15.09 23.09
N LYS A 377 21.70 16.35 22.86
CA LYS A 377 21.17 17.51 23.60
C LYS A 377 20.41 18.48 22.70
N ALA A 378 19.27 18.95 23.19
CA ALA A 378 18.59 20.13 22.68
C ALA A 378 19.52 21.36 22.70
N GLY A 379 19.29 22.29 21.77
CA GLY A 379 20.11 23.49 21.60
C GLY A 379 21.40 23.30 20.78
N THR A 380 21.76 22.06 20.44
CA THR A 380 22.92 21.78 19.58
C THR A 380 22.69 22.37 18.18
N VAL A 381 23.64 23.18 17.70
CA VAL A 381 23.61 23.76 16.35
C VAL A 381 24.23 22.78 15.36
N LEU A 382 23.48 22.39 14.32
CA LEU A 382 23.98 21.51 13.25
C LEU A 382 24.89 22.26 12.27
N PHE A 383 24.47 23.46 11.87
CA PHE A 383 25.22 24.39 11.03
C PHE A 383 24.62 25.80 11.15
N ASN A 384 25.40 26.81 10.82
CA ASN A 384 24.99 28.22 10.86
C ASN A 384 24.66 28.76 9.46
N GLN A 385 23.76 29.75 9.42
CA GLN A 385 23.53 30.58 8.24
C GLN A 385 24.84 31.24 7.80
N GLY A 386 25.12 31.22 6.50
CA GLY A 386 26.35 31.73 5.90
C GLY A 386 27.50 30.72 5.79
N GLU A 387 27.40 29.54 6.42
CA GLU A 387 28.40 28.47 6.26
C GLU A 387 28.32 27.81 4.88
N GLU A 388 29.38 27.09 4.47
CA GLU A 388 29.34 26.29 3.25
C GLU A 388 28.39 25.09 3.40
N GLY A 389 27.63 24.79 2.34
CA GLY A 389 26.78 23.61 2.30
C GLY A 389 27.57 22.31 2.16
N THR A 390 27.77 21.58 3.25
CA THR A 390 28.53 20.31 3.26
C THR A 390 27.67 19.05 3.15
N SER A 391 26.44 19.07 3.67
CA SER A 391 25.59 17.87 3.73
C SER A 391 24.10 18.14 3.58
N TRP A 392 23.34 17.12 3.18
CA TRP A 392 21.88 17.07 3.17
C TRP A 392 21.40 16.13 4.27
N TYR A 393 20.33 16.52 4.99
CA TYR A 393 19.86 15.82 6.18
C TYR A 393 18.39 15.43 6.07
N ILE A 394 18.04 14.27 6.62
CA ILE A 394 16.67 13.78 6.80
C ILE A 394 16.49 13.40 8.27
N ILE A 395 15.41 13.86 8.90
CA ILE A 395 15.16 13.62 10.33
C ILE A 395 14.54 12.23 10.52
N GLN A 396 15.23 11.34 11.22
CA GLN A 396 14.70 10.02 11.62
C GLN A 396 14.04 10.02 13.00
N LYS A 397 14.51 10.87 13.91
CA LYS A 397 13.94 11.01 15.25
C LYS A 397 14.22 12.42 15.75
N GLY A 398 13.27 13.00 16.45
CA GLY A 398 13.41 14.32 17.04
C GLY A 398 12.87 15.44 16.17
N SER A 399 13.25 16.68 16.49
CA SER A 399 12.82 17.90 15.84
C SER A 399 13.89 18.98 15.91
N VAL A 400 13.89 19.87 14.92
CA VAL A 400 14.84 20.98 14.80
C VAL A 400 14.11 22.29 14.48
N ASN A 401 14.69 23.39 14.94
CA ASN A 401 14.27 24.75 14.63
C ASN A 401 15.07 25.26 13.42
N VAL A 402 14.38 25.88 12.45
CA VAL A 402 15.01 26.60 11.33
C VAL A 402 15.10 28.07 11.69
N VAL A 403 16.31 28.61 11.81
CA VAL A 403 16.57 29.96 12.31
C VAL A 403 17.19 30.81 11.22
N ILE A 404 16.63 32.01 10.98
CA ILE A 404 17.20 32.99 10.05
C ILE A 404 17.52 34.27 10.81
N TYR A 405 18.73 34.81 10.61
CA TYR A 405 19.16 36.06 11.22
C TYR A 405 18.19 37.20 10.86
N GLY A 406 17.77 37.96 11.88
CA GLY A 406 16.78 39.02 11.76
C GLY A 406 15.31 38.56 11.70
N LYS A 407 15.03 37.27 11.48
CA LYS A 407 13.66 36.71 11.48
C LYS A 407 13.38 35.76 12.65
N GLY A 408 14.41 35.25 13.32
CA GLY A 408 14.26 34.26 14.40
C GLY A 408 13.89 32.88 13.86
N VAL A 409 13.07 32.12 14.61
CA VAL A 409 12.61 30.78 14.20
C VAL A 409 11.52 30.91 13.13
N VAL A 410 11.82 30.46 11.92
CA VAL A 410 10.91 30.54 10.77
C VAL A 410 9.89 29.41 10.78
N CYS A 411 10.35 28.19 11.05
CA CYS A 411 9.53 27.00 11.16
C CYS A 411 10.25 25.90 11.95
N MET A 412 9.52 24.84 12.29
CA MET A 412 10.04 23.64 12.93
C MET A 412 9.90 22.43 12.01
N LEU A 413 10.93 21.60 11.98
CA LEU A 413 10.96 20.36 11.23
C LEU A 413 10.91 19.17 12.18
N HIS A 414 10.23 18.12 11.76
CA HIS A 414 10.01 16.90 12.54
C HIS A 414 10.48 15.66 11.78
N GLU A 415 10.42 14.50 12.44
CA GLU A 415 10.68 13.21 11.81
C GLU A 415 9.96 13.03 10.46
N GLY A 416 10.73 12.70 9.43
CA GLY A 416 10.28 12.57 8.04
C GLY A 416 10.59 13.78 7.17
N ASP A 417 10.84 14.95 7.76
CA ASP A 417 11.22 16.17 7.04
C ASP A 417 12.72 16.15 6.64
N ASP A 418 13.07 16.94 5.62
CA ASP A 418 14.43 17.05 5.09
C ASP A 418 14.86 18.52 4.90
N PHE A 419 16.17 18.77 5.03
CA PHE A 419 16.75 20.12 4.94
C PHE A 419 18.20 20.13 4.48
N GLY A 420 18.66 21.31 4.02
CA GLY A 420 20.06 21.53 3.64
C GLY A 420 20.43 21.09 2.21
N LYS A 421 19.45 20.72 1.38
CA LYS A 421 19.67 20.30 -0.01
C LYS A 421 20.16 21.43 -0.93
N LEU A 422 19.63 22.64 -0.75
CA LEU A 422 19.84 23.78 -1.67
C LEU A 422 21.32 24.14 -1.86
N ALA A 423 22.06 24.22 -0.75
CA ALA A 423 23.47 24.61 -0.75
C ALA A 423 24.37 23.59 -1.45
N LEU A 424 23.94 22.32 -1.55
CA LEU A 424 24.65 21.29 -2.31
C LEU A 424 24.48 21.44 -3.82
N VAL A 425 23.32 21.94 -4.27
CA VAL A 425 22.95 22.03 -5.69
C VAL A 425 23.46 23.32 -6.31
N THR A 426 23.47 24.40 -5.54
CA THR A 426 23.76 25.76 -6.04
C THR A 426 25.15 26.26 -5.67
N ASP A 427 25.91 25.50 -4.88
CA ASP A 427 27.18 25.93 -4.27
C ASP A 427 27.07 27.26 -3.50
N SER A 428 25.87 27.60 -3.04
CA SER A 428 25.61 28.80 -2.24
C SER A 428 25.79 28.56 -0.74
N PRO A 429 26.07 29.60 0.06
CA PRO A 429 26.09 29.50 1.52
C PRO A 429 24.73 29.07 2.11
N ARG A 430 24.74 28.54 3.33
CA ARG A 430 23.52 28.18 4.07
C ARG A 430 22.60 29.38 4.25
N ALA A 431 21.36 29.28 3.80
CA ALA A 431 20.34 30.33 3.94
C ALA A 431 19.72 30.40 5.35
N ALA A 432 19.95 29.41 6.21
CA ALA A 432 19.41 29.34 7.57
C ALA A 432 20.33 28.51 8.48
N SER A 433 20.26 28.74 9.80
CA SER A 433 20.85 27.88 10.83
C SER A 433 19.86 26.80 11.25
N ILE A 434 20.38 25.64 11.65
CA ILE A 434 19.57 24.52 12.16
C ILE A 434 19.98 24.21 13.59
N VAL A 435 19.01 24.22 14.51
CA VAL A 435 19.23 24.01 15.95
C VAL A 435 18.32 22.92 16.47
N LEU A 436 18.86 21.96 17.23
CA LEU A 436 18.06 20.91 17.87
C LEU A 436 17.03 21.48 18.83
N ARG A 437 15.79 20.99 18.74
CA ARG A 437 14.70 21.39 19.64
C ARG A 437 14.54 20.45 20.84
N GLU A 438 14.81 19.17 20.62
CA GLU A 438 14.69 18.13 21.65
C GLU A 438 15.95 17.26 21.76
N ASP A 439 16.06 16.58 22.90
CA ASP A 439 17.17 15.67 23.17
C ASP A 439 17.07 14.43 22.27
N ASN A 440 18.21 13.81 21.98
CA ASN A 440 18.31 12.55 21.22
C ASN A 440 17.74 12.59 19.80
N CYS A 441 18.08 13.63 19.02
CA CYS A 441 17.72 13.66 17.61
C CYS A 441 18.61 12.72 16.77
N HIS A 442 18.03 12.14 15.72
CA HIS A 442 18.68 11.21 14.79
C HIS A 442 18.45 11.68 13.36
N PHE A 443 19.50 11.64 12.56
CA PHE A 443 19.51 12.12 11.18
C PHE A 443 20.15 11.10 10.25
N LEU A 444 19.62 11.04 9.03
CA LEU A 444 20.34 10.49 7.88
C LEU A 444 21.03 11.63 7.16
N ARG A 445 22.32 11.49 6.89
CA ARG A 445 23.15 12.50 6.24
C ARG A 445 23.76 11.98 4.94
N VAL A 446 23.76 12.82 3.91
CA VAL A 446 24.49 12.59 2.66
C VAL A 446 25.43 13.77 2.45
N ASP A 447 26.72 13.49 2.29
CA ASP A 447 27.75 14.53 2.11
C ASP A 447 27.79 15.02 0.65
N LYS A 448 28.25 16.26 0.44
CA LYS A 448 28.27 16.95 -0.86
C LYS A 448 28.96 16.15 -1.97
N GLU A 449 30.11 15.55 -1.65
CA GLU A 449 30.89 14.78 -2.62
C GLU A 449 30.12 13.55 -3.10
N ASP A 450 29.53 12.80 -2.17
CA ASP A 450 28.69 11.64 -2.47
C ASP A 450 27.41 12.05 -3.19
N PHE A 451 26.75 13.13 -2.77
CA PHE A 451 25.57 13.67 -3.43
C PHE A 451 25.84 13.99 -4.91
N ASN A 452 26.94 14.71 -5.17
CA ASN A 452 27.35 15.06 -6.52
C ASN A 452 27.85 13.84 -7.32
N ARG A 453 28.52 12.87 -6.67
CA ARG A 453 28.93 11.61 -7.30
C ARG A 453 27.71 10.84 -7.78
N ILE A 454 26.69 10.66 -6.93
CA ILE A 454 25.46 9.95 -7.30
C ILE A 454 24.79 10.62 -8.49
N LEU A 455 24.70 11.96 -8.53
CA LEU A 455 24.13 12.66 -9.67
C LEU A 455 24.93 12.43 -10.97
N ARG A 456 26.26 12.46 -10.88
CA ARG A 456 27.14 12.18 -12.04
C ARG A 456 27.03 10.73 -12.50
N ASP A 457 27.01 9.78 -11.57
CA ASP A 457 26.95 8.35 -11.88
C ASP A 457 25.60 7.98 -12.50
N VAL A 458 24.51 8.57 -12.02
CA VAL A 458 23.18 8.40 -12.63
C VAL A 458 23.16 8.96 -14.06
N GLU A 459 23.70 10.14 -14.30
CA GLU A 459 23.77 10.71 -15.66
C GLU A 459 24.73 9.90 -16.56
N ALA A 460 25.87 9.44 -16.04
CA ALA A 460 26.82 8.59 -16.79
C ALA A 460 26.24 7.22 -17.15
N ASN A 461 25.32 6.71 -16.33
CA ASN A 461 24.60 5.46 -16.60
C ASN A 461 23.34 5.66 -17.46
N THR A 462 23.01 6.91 -17.81
CA THR A 462 21.84 7.24 -18.63
C THR A 462 22.26 7.55 -20.07
N VAL A 463 21.61 6.91 -21.04
CA VAL A 463 21.80 7.16 -22.47
C VAL A 463 20.54 7.83 -23.01
N ARG A 464 20.67 9.03 -23.59
CA ARG A 464 19.55 9.77 -24.19
C ARG A 464 19.77 9.86 -25.70
N LEU A 465 18.95 9.13 -26.46
CA LEU A 465 18.90 9.25 -27.91
C LEU A 465 18.05 10.47 -28.27
N LYS A 466 18.58 11.30 -29.17
CA LYS A 466 17.93 12.53 -29.60
C LYS A 466 17.68 12.53 -31.11
N GLU A 467 16.52 13.03 -31.51
CA GLU A 467 16.20 13.36 -32.90
C GLU A 467 15.73 14.82 -32.94
N HIS A 468 16.24 15.60 -33.88
CA HIS A 468 15.94 17.04 -33.98
C HIS A 468 16.16 17.79 -32.64
N GLU A 469 17.26 17.46 -31.95
CA GLU A 469 17.65 17.99 -30.63
C GLU A 469 16.72 17.65 -29.45
N GLN A 470 15.62 16.95 -29.69
CA GLN A 470 14.69 16.47 -28.66
C GLN A 470 15.02 15.04 -28.26
N ALA A 471 14.93 14.74 -26.96
CA ALA A 471 15.07 13.37 -26.50
C ALA A 471 13.87 12.53 -26.98
N VAL A 472 14.15 11.37 -27.59
CA VAL A 472 13.13 10.45 -28.10
C VAL A 472 13.18 9.06 -27.45
N LEU A 473 14.31 8.70 -26.84
CA LEU A 473 14.45 7.47 -26.05
C LEU A 473 15.52 7.67 -24.97
N VAL A 474 15.17 7.33 -23.74
CA VAL A 474 16.04 7.37 -22.56
C VAL A 474 16.21 5.96 -22.03
N LEU A 475 17.46 5.53 -21.94
CA LEU A 475 17.87 4.23 -21.46
C LEU A 475 18.72 4.39 -20.21
N GLU A 476 18.63 3.45 -19.29
CA GLU A 476 19.48 3.37 -18.11
C GLU A 476 20.27 2.06 -18.13
N LYS A 477 21.54 2.11 -17.76
CA LYS A 477 22.41 0.94 -17.67
C LYS A 477 22.00 0.08 -16.47
N SER A 478 21.72 -1.20 -16.70
CA SER A 478 21.38 -2.14 -15.62
C SER A 478 22.60 -2.40 -14.73
N PRO A 479 22.48 -2.27 -13.39
CA PRO A 479 23.57 -2.52 -12.46
C PRO A 479 23.95 -4.01 -12.33
N ARG A 480 23.08 -4.94 -12.77
CA ARG A 480 23.40 -6.36 -12.83
C ARG A 480 24.17 -6.66 -14.11
N ALA A 481 25.51 -6.70 -14.01
CA ALA A 481 26.35 -7.33 -15.02
C ALA A 481 25.97 -8.82 -15.10
N SER A 482 25.43 -9.27 -16.24
CA SER A 482 25.38 -10.69 -16.51
C SER A 482 26.81 -11.23 -16.58
N THR A 483 27.01 -12.45 -16.08
CA THR A 483 28.28 -13.21 -16.11
C THR A 483 28.89 -13.36 -17.51
N LEU A 484 28.16 -13.00 -18.58
CA LEU A 484 28.67 -12.78 -19.93
C LEU A 484 28.63 -11.28 -20.28
N GLY A 485 29.72 -10.56 -20.05
CA GLY A 485 30.26 -9.34 -20.71
C GLY A 485 29.42 -8.25 -21.42
N ASN A 486 28.12 -8.40 -21.65
CA ASN A 486 27.28 -7.44 -22.37
C ASN A 486 26.55 -6.52 -21.39
N ILE A 487 26.80 -5.23 -21.51
CA ILE A 487 26.08 -4.17 -20.79
C ILE A 487 24.62 -4.19 -21.25
N LYS A 488 23.68 -4.45 -20.33
CA LYS A 488 22.25 -4.43 -20.61
C LYS A 488 21.68 -3.06 -20.26
N TYR A 489 20.95 -2.44 -21.18
CA TYR A 489 20.23 -1.20 -20.95
C TYR A 489 18.74 -1.49 -20.74
N THR A 490 18.07 -0.65 -19.96
CA THR A 490 16.63 -0.70 -19.73
C THR A 490 15.97 0.59 -20.17
N VAL A 491 14.84 0.50 -20.87
CA VAL A 491 14.07 1.66 -21.31
C VAL A 491 13.44 2.36 -20.10
N MET A 492 13.67 3.66 -19.96
CA MET A 492 13.07 4.50 -18.91
C MET A 492 11.92 5.32 -19.46
N SER A 493 12.13 5.99 -20.59
CA SER A 493 11.08 6.71 -21.32
C SER A 493 11.39 6.80 -22.80
N GLY A 494 10.39 7.01 -23.65
CA GLY A 494 10.58 7.24 -25.08
C GLY A 494 9.29 7.45 -25.84
N THR A 495 9.37 7.80 -27.12
CA THR A 495 8.18 7.82 -27.99
C THR A 495 7.72 6.38 -28.28
N PRO A 496 6.41 6.15 -28.53
CA PRO A 496 5.90 4.82 -28.83
C PRO A 496 6.70 4.09 -29.93
N GLU A 497 7.02 4.79 -31.01
CA GLU A 497 7.76 4.28 -32.17
C GLU A 497 9.18 3.86 -31.79
N LYS A 498 9.91 4.71 -31.04
CA LYS A 498 11.29 4.42 -30.64
C LYS A 498 11.40 3.32 -29.60
N ILE A 499 10.39 3.18 -28.75
CA ILE A 499 10.30 2.04 -27.83
C ILE A 499 10.13 0.75 -28.63
N LEU A 500 9.23 0.73 -29.64
CA LEU A 500 9.04 -0.42 -30.53
C LEU A 500 10.33 -0.77 -31.31
N ASP A 501 10.99 0.23 -31.90
CA ASP A 501 12.28 0.08 -32.58
C ASP A 501 13.30 -0.61 -31.69
N HIS A 502 13.50 -0.06 -30.48
CA HIS A 502 14.47 -0.57 -29.53
C HIS A 502 14.22 -2.04 -29.17
N PHE A 503 12.97 -2.42 -28.90
CA PHE A 503 12.65 -3.81 -28.57
C PHE A 503 12.85 -4.75 -29.75
N LEU A 504 12.53 -4.32 -30.98
CA LEU A 504 12.80 -5.13 -32.18
C LEU A 504 14.30 -5.29 -32.43
N GLU A 505 15.10 -4.23 -32.26
CA GLU A 505 16.55 -4.24 -32.48
C GLU A 505 17.31 -5.08 -31.46
N THR A 506 16.88 -5.03 -30.19
CA THR A 506 17.53 -5.73 -29.07
C THR A 506 17.03 -7.15 -28.84
N MET A 507 15.94 -7.56 -29.51
CA MET A 507 15.38 -8.90 -29.41
C MET A 507 16.41 -9.96 -29.86
N ARG A 508 16.64 -10.94 -28.97
CA ARG A 508 17.53 -12.08 -29.24
C ARG A 508 16.85 -13.07 -30.18
N MET A 509 17.60 -13.55 -31.18
CA MET A 509 17.10 -14.46 -32.22
C MET A 509 17.29 -15.95 -31.91
N ASP A 510 18.07 -16.25 -30.88
CA ASP A 510 18.37 -17.63 -30.43
C ASP A 510 17.32 -18.15 -29.44
N THR A 511 16.47 -17.27 -28.92
CA THR A 511 15.35 -17.57 -28.00
C THR A 511 14.07 -17.81 -28.79
N HIS A 512 13.36 -18.89 -28.46
CA HIS A 512 12.05 -19.18 -29.02
C HIS A 512 11.06 -18.09 -28.59
N HIS A 513 10.00 -17.83 -29.38
CA HIS A 513 8.95 -16.88 -28.99
C HIS A 513 8.22 -17.30 -27.70
N SER A 514 8.31 -18.58 -27.31
CA SER A 514 7.78 -19.13 -26.06
C SER A 514 8.68 -18.89 -24.84
N ASP A 515 9.96 -18.55 -25.05
CA ASP A 515 10.89 -18.34 -23.95
C ASP A 515 10.62 -16.97 -23.29
N PRO A 516 10.64 -16.87 -21.95
CA PRO A 516 10.33 -15.62 -21.26
C PRO A 516 11.37 -14.54 -21.58
N ASP A 517 10.91 -13.38 -22.05
CA ASP A 517 11.72 -12.17 -22.17
C ASP A 517 10.97 -11.04 -21.46
N PRO A 518 11.24 -10.79 -20.17
CA PRO A 518 10.45 -9.88 -19.36
C PRO A 518 10.30 -8.47 -19.97
N ALA A 519 11.32 -7.99 -20.69
CA ALA A 519 11.32 -6.64 -21.23
C ALA A 519 10.42 -6.52 -22.47
N VAL A 520 10.45 -7.53 -23.35
CA VAL A 520 9.52 -7.61 -24.49
C VAL A 520 8.10 -7.92 -24.01
N ASP A 521 7.96 -8.79 -23.01
CA ASP A 521 6.67 -9.14 -22.43
C ASP A 521 6.01 -7.92 -21.76
N ASP A 522 6.80 -7.02 -21.13
CA ASP A 522 6.32 -5.73 -20.61
C ASP A 522 5.76 -4.85 -21.74
N PHE A 523 6.47 -4.74 -22.87
CA PHE A 523 6.00 -3.98 -24.02
C PHE A 523 4.70 -4.56 -24.58
N VAL A 524 4.67 -5.87 -24.81
CA VAL A 524 3.51 -6.58 -25.37
C VAL A 524 2.28 -6.49 -24.46
N LEU A 525 2.46 -6.47 -23.16
CA LEU A 525 1.36 -6.33 -22.21
C LEU A 525 0.87 -4.87 -22.13
N MET A 526 1.79 -3.91 -22.17
CA MET A 526 1.49 -2.51 -21.85
C MET A 526 1.25 -1.62 -23.08
N HIS A 527 1.51 -2.08 -24.30
CA HIS A 527 1.41 -1.24 -25.50
C HIS A 527 0.04 -0.59 -25.63
N CYS A 528 -1.06 -1.27 -25.24
CA CYS A 528 -2.41 -0.73 -25.38
C CYS A 528 -2.63 0.61 -24.63
N VAL A 529 -1.79 0.93 -23.64
CA VAL A 529 -1.83 2.19 -22.88
C VAL A 529 -1.28 3.38 -23.68
N PHE A 530 -0.32 3.16 -24.59
CA PHE A 530 0.42 4.23 -25.27
C PHE A 530 0.53 4.07 -26.80
N MET A 531 0.20 2.90 -27.33
CA MET A 531 0.22 2.52 -28.74
C MET A 531 -0.93 1.52 -29.00
N PRO A 532 -2.12 1.98 -29.42
CA PRO A 532 -3.25 1.10 -29.72
C PRO A 532 -2.96 0.15 -30.88
N ASN A 533 -3.71 -0.96 -30.98
CA ASN A 533 -3.51 -1.98 -32.01
C ASN A 533 -3.54 -1.40 -33.44
N SER A 534 -4.39 -0.42 -33.72
CA SER A 534 -4.43 0.24 -35.03
C SER A 534 -3.09 0.85 -35.43
N GLN A 535 -2.38 1.50 -34.50
CA GLN A 535 -1.06 2.08 -34.73
C GLN A 535 0.03 1.01 -34.74
N LEU A 536 0.03 0.08 -33.77
CA LEU A 536 1.03 -0.99 -33.67
C LEU A 536 1.04 -1.88 -34.93
N CYS A 537 -0.14 -2.38 -35.33
CA CYS A 537 -0.27 -3.25 -36.50
C CYS A 537 0.17 -2.55 -37.79
N GLN A 538 -0.17 -1.26 -37.95
CA GLN A 538 0.28 -0.46 -39.09
C GLN A 538 1.80 -0.34 -39.14
N LEU A 539 2.46 0.01 -38.02
CA LEU A 539 3.92 0.16 -37.94
C LEU A 539 4.68 -1.15 -38.16
N LEU A 540 4.11 -2.29 -37.77
CA LEU A 540 4.70 -3.60 -38.02
C LEU A 540 4.61 -4.02 -39.50
N MET A 541 3.57 -3.58 -40.21
CA MET A 541 3.36 -3.92 -41.64
C MET A 541 4.10 -2.98 -42.60
N GLN A 542 3.95 -1.66 -42.44
CA GLN A 542 4.34 -0.68 -43.46
C GLN A 542 5.85 -0.55 -43.68
N GLU A 543 6.66 -0.62 -42.62
CA GLU A 543 8.09 -0.30 -42.73
C GLU A 543 9.02 -1.49 -42.47
N ARG A 544 8.51 -2.67 -42.07
CA ARG A 544 9.39 -3.73 -41.52
C ARG A 544 9.34 -5.07 -42.26
N MET A 545 8.29 -5.29 -43.06
CA MET A 545 8.13 -6.49 -43.89
C MET A 545 8.81 -6.38 -45.26
N GLU A 546 9.34 -5.21 -45.62
CA GLU A 546 10.10 -4.99 -46.86
C GLU A 546 11.62 -5.23 -46.69
N TYR A 547 12.11 -5.34 -45.46
CA TYR A 547 13.54 -5.42 -45.13
C TYR A 547 14.09 -6.86 -45.02
N ALA A 548 15.40 -6.97 -44.71
CA ALA A 548 16.16 -8.21 -44.57
C ALA A 548 15.47 -9.27 -43.69
N VAL A 549 15.74 -10.56 -43.98
CA VAL A 549 15.17 -11.75 -43.31
C VAL A 549 15.20 -11.64 -41.77
N THR A 550 16.25 -11.05 -41.21
CA THR A 550 16.41 -10.85 -39.76
C THR A 550 15.32 -9.93 -39.17
N CYS A 551 14.96 -8.85 -39.87
CA CYS A 551 13.88 -7.95 -39.43
C CYS A 551 12.53 -8.66 -39.46
N LYS A 552 12.25 -9.44 -40.51
CA LYS A 552 11.04 -10.26 -40.61
C LYS A 552 10.91 -11.23 -39.44
N ARG A 553 12.00 -11.93 -39.08
CA ARG A 553 12.02 -12.85 -37.92
C ARG A 553 11.75 -12.13 -36.58
N ARG A 554 12.26 -10.92 -36.39
CA ARG A 554 12.01 -10.12 -35.18
C ARG A 554 10.54 -9.74 -35.06
N VAL A 555 9.95 -9.24 -36.14
CA VAL A 555 8.53 -8.89 -36.15
C VAL A 555 7.67 -10.13 -35.92
N LEU A 556 7.99 -11.27 -36.53
CA LEU A 556 7.25 -12.51 -36.30
C LEU A 556 7.33 -12.98 -34.85
N ASN A 557 8.51 -12.96 -34.24
CA ASN A 557 8.64 -13.30 -32.82
C ASN A 557 7.81 -12.37 -31.93
N LEU A 558 7.84 -11.05 -32.20
CA LEU A 558 7.04 -10.09 -31.45
C LEU A 558 5.53 -10.33 -31.66
N ALA A 559 5.09 -10.54 -32.90
CA ALA A 559 3.69 -10.80 -33.24
C ALA A 559 3.18 -12.09 -32.60
N MET A 560 3.99 -13.15 -32.55
CA MET A 560 3.63 -14.40 -31.88
C MET A 560 3.53 -14.24 -30.36
N ARG A 561 4.46 -13.50 -29.73
CA ARG A 561 4.37 -13.14 -28.30
C ARG A 561 3.13 -12.30 -28.03
N TRP A 562 2.87 -11.31 -28.88
CA TRP A 562 1.68 -10.46 -28.80
C TRP A 562 0.38 -11.26 -28.91
N ALA A 563 0.30 -12.18 -29.87
CA ALA A 563 -0.85 -13.04 -30.02
C ALA A 563 -1.05 -13.98 -28.82
N ALA A 564 0.05 -14.51 -28.25
CA ALA A 564 0.01 -15.36 -27.07
C ALA A 564 -0.48 -14.63 -25.81
N VAL A 565 -0.16 -13.34 -25.65
CA VAL A 565 -0.64 -12.52 -24.52
C VAL A 565 -2.10 -12.11 -24.70
N HIS A 566 -2.54 -11.80 -25.92
CA HIS A 566 -3.91 -11.35 -26.20
C HIS A 566 -4.92 -12.51 -26.26
N THR A 567 -4.48 -13.72 -26.59
CA THR A 567 -5.31 -14.93 -26.64
C THR A 567 -6.64 -14.73 -27.40
N TYR A 568 -7.78 -14.80 -26.70
CA TYR A 568 -9.11 -14.64 -27.28
C TYR A 568 -9.52 -13.17 -27.50
N TYR A 569 -8.83 -12.18 -26.92
CA TYR A 569 -9.12 -10.76 -27.13
C TYR A 569 -8.87 -10.31 -28.57
N LEU A 570 -7.99 -10.99 -29.31
CA LEU A 570 -7.75 -10.71 -30.73
C LEU A 570 -9.03 -10.80 -31.56
N GLN A 571 -9.95 -11.71 -31.19
CA GLN A 571 -11.24 -11.88 -31.88
C GLN A 571 -12.13 -10.64 -31.80
N GLU A 572 -11.87 -9.76 -30.83
CA GLU A 572 -12.67 -8.58 -30.58
C GLU A 572 -12.02 -7.30 -31.13
N GLU A 573 -10.92 -7.43 -31.88
CA GLU A 573 -10.11 -6.33 -32.43
C GLU A 573 -9.98 -6.49 -33.96
N PRO A 574 -10.81 -5.79 -34.76
CA PRO A 574 -10.78 -5.93 -36.22
C PRO A 574 -9.40 -5.65 -36.84
N ALA A 575 -8.70 -4.62 -36.37
CA ALA A 575 -7.35 -4.28 -36.84
C ALA A 575 -6.34 -5.40 -36.56
N ALA A 576 -6.47 -6.10 -35.43
CA ALA A 576 -5.61 -7.22 -35.07
C ALA A 576 -5.85 -8.44 -35.99
N LEU A 577 -7.11 -8.71 -36.34
CA LEU A 577 -7.49 -9.79 -37.25
C LEU A 577 -6.95 -9.54 -38.66
N THR A 578 -7.22 -8.36 -39.22
CA THR A 578 -6.71 -7.98 -40.55
C THR A 578 -5.19 -8.07 -40.61
N PHE A 579 -4.50 -7.57 -39.57
CA PHE A 579 -3.06 -7.69 -39.46
C PHE A 579 -2.56 -9.14 -39.48
N LEU A 580 -3.16 -10.03 -38.69
CA LEU A 580 -2.74 -11.43 -38.62
C LEU A 580 -2.99 -12.19 -39.92
N GLU A 581 -4.09 -11.90 -40.61
CA GLU A 581 -4.41 -12.47 -41.93
C GLU A 581 -3.41 -12.00 -42.99
N GLU A 582 -3.11 -10.70 -43.05
CA GLU A 582 -2.12 -10.12 -43.97
C GLU A 582 -0.70 -10.65 -43.67
N LEU A 583 -0.31 -10.70 -42.39
CA LEU A 583 0.97 -11.23 -41.95
C LEU A 583 1.10 -12.71 -42.34
N TYR A 584 0.06 -13.52 -42.13
CA TYR A 584 0.06 -14.92 -42.51
C TYR A 584 0.21 -15.09 -44.03
N GLY A 585 -0.51 -14.31 -44.83
CA GLY A 585 -0.39 -14.32 -46.28
C GLY A 585 1.02 -13.97 -46.76
N SER A 586 1.59 -12.88 -46.21
CA SER A 586 2.95 -12.42 -46.53
C SER A 586 4.01 -13.47 -46.19
N VAL A 587 3.98 -14.00 -44.96
CA VAL A 587 4.98 -14.98 -44.47
C VAL A 587 4.84 -16.32 -45.18
N SER A 588 3.62 -16.75 -45.50
CA SER A 588 3.37 -17.97 -46.26
C SER A 588 3.92 -17.90 -47.68
N ASN A 589 3.86 -16.73 -48.32
CA ASN A 589 4.48 -16.51 -49.62
C ASN A 589 6.02 -16.47 -49.51
N ASP A 590 6.54 -15.72 -48.55
CA ASP A 590 7.98 -15.56 -48.35
C ASP A 590 8.68 -16.84 -47.92
N SER A 591 8.05 -17.68 -47.08
CA SER A 591 8.62 -18.94 -46.59
C SER A 591 8.90 -19.96 -47.69
N ARG A 592 8.27 -19.81 -48.86
CA ARG A 592 8.57 -20.62 -50.06
C ARG A 592 9.98 -20.36 -50.58
N ILE A 593 10.50 -19.15 -50.34
CA ILE A 593 11.82 -18.69 -50.77
C ILE A 593 12.79 -18.68 -49.57
N LEU A 594 12.34 -18.23 -48.41
CA LEU A 594 13.13 -18.02 -47.20
C LEU A 594 12.88 -19.12 -46.18
N ARG A 595 13.75 -20.15 -46.16
CA ARG A 595 13.64 -21.29 -45.23
C ARG A 595 13.57 -20.87 -43.76
N ALA A 596 14.22 -19.78 -43.37
CA ALA A 596 14.26 -19.28 -42.00
C ALA A 596 12.90 -18.79 -41.44
N LEU A 597 11.87 -18.66 -42.29
CA LEU A 597 10.52 -18.27 -41.90
C LEU A 597 9.55 -19.47 -41.80
N LYS A 598 9.96 -20.64 -42.32
CA LYS A 598 9.10 -21.82 -42.44
C LYS A 598 8.57 -22.31 -41.10
N ASP A 599 9.37 -22.18 -40.04
CA ASP A 599 9.03 -22.64 -38.70
C ASP A 599 7.91 -21.81 -38.05
N PHE A 600 7.69 -20.57 -38.50
CA PHE A 600 6.62 -19.69 -37.97
C PHE A 600 5.25 -19.94 -38.61
N VAL A 601 5.22 -20.50 -39.82
CA VAL A 601 3.97 -20.65 -40.60
C VAL A 601 2.93 -21.52 -39.86
N PRO A 602 3.27 -22.70 -39.30
CA PRO A 602 2.28 -23.53 -38.60
C PRO A 602 1.71 -22.85 -37.34
N ASP A 603 2.57 -22.16 -36.60
CA ASP A 603 2.16 -21.47 -35.37
C ASP A 603 1.27 -20.27 -35.69
N LEU A 604 1.60 -19.51 -36.73
CA LEU A 604 0.80 -18.38 -37.20
C LEU A 604 -0.55 -18.85 -37.78
N GLU A 605 -0.54 -19.95 -38.55
CA GLU A 605 -1.77 -20.59 -39.06
C GLU A 605 -2.70 -21.00 -37.90
N LYS A 606 -2.12 -21.56 -36.82
CA LYS A 606 -2.89 -21.93 -35.62
C LYS A 606 -3.52 -20.72 -34.95
N VAL A 607 -2.78 -19.61 -34.81
CA VAL A 607 -3.28 -18.35 -34.23
C VAL A 607 -4.46 -17.83 -35.05
N VAL A 608 -4.34 -17.77 -36.39
CA VAL A 608 -5.40 -17.29 -37.29
C VAL A 608 -6.63 -18.22 -37.26
N LYS A 609 -6.45 -19.55 -37.24
CA LYS A 609 -7.56 -20.52 -37.22
C LYS A 609 -8.35 -20.57 -35.90
N LEU A 610 -7.71 -20.29 -34.76
CA LEU A 610 -8.35 -20.31 -33.44
C LEU A 610 -9.35 -19.15 -33.24
N GLN A 611 -9.50 -18.25 -34.20
CA GLN A 611 -10.26 -17.01 -34.07
C GLN A 611 -11.77 -17.12 -34.42
N CYS A 612 -12.29 -18.31 -34.75
CA CYS A 612 -13.60 -18.49 -35.39
C CYS A 612 -14.65 -19.28 -34.57
N GLN A 613 -14.79 -19.06 -33.25
CA GLN A 613 -15.91 -19.64 -32.47
C GLN A 613 -16.59 -18.61 -31.55
N LYS A 614 -17.85 -18.30 -31.84
CA LYS A 614 -18.75 -17.52 -30.97
C LYS A 614 -19.41 -18.46 -29.95
N VAL A 615 -19.44 -18.06 -28.68
CA VAL A 615 -20.17 -18.77 -27.61
C VAL A 615 -21.31 -17.86 -27.15
N LEU A 616 -22.52 -18.41 -27.02
CA LEU A 616 -23.67 -17.66 -26.52
C LEU A 616 -23.71 -17.81 -24.99
N LEU A 617 -23.48 -16.74 -24.22
CA LEU A 617 -23.67 -16.77 -22.77
C LEU A 617 -25.17 -16.76 -22.43
N ARG A 618 -25.61 -17.70 -21.57
CA ARG A 618 -26.96 -17.75 -20.99
C ARG A 618 -26.95 -17.63 -19.45
N GLN A 619 -26.01 -16.87 -18.88
CA GLN A 619 -25.69 -16.93 -17.44
C GLN A 619 -26.65 -16.22 -16.46
N PHE A 620 -27.84 -15.76 -16.87
CA PHE A 620 -28.70 -14.92 -16.01
C PHE A 620 -30.13 -15.44 -15.78
N SER A 621 -30.37 -16.75 -15.97
CA SER A 621 -31.59 -17.41 -15.50
C SER A 621 -31.43 -17.88 -14.04
N ASN A 622 -32.47 -17.72 -13.22
CA ASN A 622 -32.54 -18.16 -11.81
C ASN A 622 -32.59 -19.70 -11.63
N GLY A 623 -31.92 -20.48 -12.49
CA GLY A 623 -31.99 -21.96 -12.53
C GLY A 623 -30.70 -22.69 -12.12
N ASP A 624 -30.68 -24.01 -12.38
CA ASP A 624 -29.59 -24.96 -12.04
C ASP A 624 -28.23 -24.68 -12.73
N GLU A 625 -28.18 -23.75 -13.69
CA GLU A 625 -26.97 -23.39 -14.44
C GLU A 625 -25.89 -22.68 -13.59
N ARG A 626 -26.22 -22.18 -12.39
CA ARG A 626 -25.22 -21.64 -11.42
C ARG A 626 -24.20 -22.69 -10.96
N LEU A 627 -24.48 -23.98 -11.20
CA LEU A 627 -23.61 -25.11 -10.88
C LEU A 627 -22.68 -25.50 -12.04
N ALA A 628 -22.71 -24.83 -13.19
CA ALA A 628 -21.76 -25.09 -14.28
C ALA A 628 -20.37 -24.50 -13.98
N LYS A 629 -19.32 -25.09 -14.57
CA LYS A 629 -17.95 -24.54 -14.53
C LYS A 629 -17.95 -23.18 -15.24
N LYS A 630 -17.36 -22.15 -14.63
CA LYS A 630 -17.33 -20.81 -15.23
C LYS A 630 -16.43 -20.78 -16.48
N GLN A 631 -16.89 -20.03 -17.48
CA GLN A 631 -16.13 -19.69 -18.68
C GLN A 631 -15.91 -18.16 -18.71
N PRO A 632 -14.82 -17.69 -19.35
CA PRO A 632 -14.54 -16.25 -19.45
C PRO A 632 -15.67 -15.51 -20.17
N ILE A 633 -16.11 -14.41 -19.58
CA ILE A 633 -17.07 -13.47 -20.15
C ILE A 633 -16.33 -12.54 -21.12
N ARG A 634 -16.89 -12.35 -22.31
CA ARG A 634 -16.32 -11.56 -23.41
C ARG A 634 -17.15 -10.31 -23.69
N ASN A 635 -16.59 -9.36 -24.45
CA ASN A 635 -17.26 -8.09 -24.75
C ASN A 635 -18.53 -8.25 -25.60
N SER A 636 -18.48 -9.16 -26.57
CA SER A 636 -19.56 -9.42 -27.52
C SER A 636 -20.63 -10.37 -26.99
N ASP A 637 -20.46 -10.91 -25.78
CA ASP A 637 -21.43 -11.85 -25.25
C ASP A 637 -22.74 -11.12 -24.91
N ASP A 638 -23.87 -11.72 -25.22
CA ASP A 638 -25.18 -11.16 -24.89
C ASP A 638 -25.58 -11.49 -23.46
N ILE A 639 -26.15 -10.51 -22.76
CA ILE A 639 -26.74 -10.68 -21.43
C ILE A 639 -28.22 -10.31 -21.44
N LEU A 640 -29.00 -11.05 -20.65
CA LEU A 640 -30.37 -10.69 -20.31
C LEU A 640 -30.35 -9.86 -19.02
N LEU A 641 -30.48 -8.55 -19.15
CA LEU A 641 -30.41 -7.61 -18.04
C LEU A 641 -31.82 -7.16 -17.62
N LYS A 642 -32.13 -7.27 -16.33
CA LYS A 642 -33.35 -6.69 -15.76
C LYS A 642 -33.07 -5.25 -15.35
N VAL A 643 -33.82 -4.31 -15.93
CA VAL A 643 -33.78 -2.90 -15.55
C VAL A 643 -35.14 -2.51 -14.97
N TYR A 644 -35.13 -2.00 -13.75
CA TYR A 644 -36.33 -1.73 -12.95
C TYR A 644 -36.83 -0.30 -13.15
N CYS A 645 -38.14 -0.12 -13.03
CA CYS A 645 -38.81 1.18 -13.03
C CYS A 645 -39.04 1.67 -11.59
N SER A 646 -39.48 2.91 -11.44
CA SER A 646 -39.80 3.51 -10.13
C SER A 646 -40.91 2.80 -9.36
N ASP A 647 -41.81 2.10 -10.07
CA ASP A 647 -42.91 1.29 -9.53
C ASP A 647 -42.51 -0.17 -9.22
N HIS A 648 -41.22 -0.50 -9.28
CA HIS A 648 -40.63 -1.83 -9.07
C HIS A 648 -41.00 -2.89 -10.13
N THR A 649 -41.67 -2.50 -11.23
CA THR A 649 -41.73 -3.34 -12.43
C THR A 649 -40.36 -3.38 -13.11
N TYR A 650 -40.14 -4.34 -14.02
CA TYR A 650 -38.86 -4.42 -14.74
C TYR A 650 -39.05 -4.83 -16.19
N THR A 651 -38.12 -4.34 -17.01
CA THR A 651 -37.97 -4.74 -18.40
C THR A 651 -36.70 -5.59 -18.52
N THR A 652 -36.82 -6.77 -19.15
CA THR A 652 -35.64 -7.58 -19.48
C THR A 652 -35.13 -7.18 -20.86
N ILE A 653 -33.95 -6.59 -20.97
CA ILE A 653 -33.31 -6.23 -22.24
C ILE A 653 -32.23 -7.26 -22.61
N ARG A 654 -31.93 -7.40 -23.91
CA ARG A 654 -30.79 -8.17 -24.41
C ARG A 654 -29.77 -7.18 -24.95
N VAL A 655 -28.61 -7.12 -24.32
CA VAL A 655 -27.52 -6.20 -24.68
C VAL A 655 -26.19 -6.92 -24.57
N ALA A 656 -25.17 -6.43 -25.28
CA ALA A 656 -23.81 -6.94 -25.14
C ALA A 656 -23.26 -6.64 -23.73
N VAL A 657 -22.32 -7.45 -23.26
CA VAL A 657 -21.54 -7.18 -22.04
C VAL A 657 -20.83 -5.83 -22.11
N ALA A 658 -20.26 -5.48 -23.25
CA ALA A 658 -19.60 -4.17 -23.41
C ALA A 658 -20.59 -3.00 -23.59
N ALA A 659 -21.91 -3.22 -23.47
CA ALA A 659 -22.89 -2.18 -23.76
C ALA A 659 -22.68 -0.92 -22.90
N THR A 660 -22.90 0.22 -23.54
CA THR A 660 -22.81 1.53 -22.88
C THR A 660 -24.09 1.87 -22.12
N GLY A 661 -24.00 2.80 -21.17
CA GLY A 661 -25.17 3.36 -20.49
C GLY A 661 -26.23 3.85 -21.49
N ARG A 662 -25.81 4.49 -22.58
CA ARG A 662 -26.69 4.94 -23.67
C ARG A 662 -27.40 3.79 -24.40
N GLU A 663 -26.69 2.72 -24.72
CA GLU A 663 -27.27 1.55 -25.39
C GLU A 663 -28.29 0.85 -24.48
N VAL A 664 -28.00 0.79 -23.18
CA VAL A 664 -28.93 0.26 -22.18
C VAL A 664 -30.17 1.13 -22.07
N THR A 665 -30.05 2.45 -21.93
CA THR A 665 -31.21 3.35 -21.85
C THR A 665 -32.04 3.33 -23.13
N SER A 666 -31.41 3.25 -24.31
CA SER A 666 -32.09 3.11 -25.60
C SER A 666 -32.90 1.82 -25.66
N ALA A 667 -32.29 0.68 -25.31
CA ALA A 667 -32.97 -0.62 -25.33
C ALA A 667 -34.15 -0.70 -24.34
N VAL A 668 -34.08 0.03 -23.22
CA VAL A 668 -35.20 0.17 -22.28
C VAL A 668 -36.29 1.08 -22.86
N GLY A 669 -35.92 2.25 -23.41
CA GLY A 669 -36.84 3.18 -24.05
C GLY A 669 -37.64 2.54 -25.19
N ASP A 670 -36.97 1.76 -26.04
CA ASP A 670 -37.59 1.01 -27.15
C ASP A 670 -38.64 0.02 -26.66
N LYS A 671 -38.38 -0.68 -25.54
CA LYS A 671 -39.32 -1.66 -24.97
C LYS A 671 -40.47 -1.03 -24.19
N LEU A 672 -40.22 0.10 -23.55
CA LEU A 672 -41.24 0.87 -22.84
C LEU A 672 -42.05 1.79 -23.77
N ALA A 673 -41.65 1.91 -25.05
CA ALA A 673 -42.20 2.87 -26.02
C ALA A 673 -42.23 4.31 -25.46
N SER A 674 -41.22 4.67 -24.66
CA SER A 674 -41.11 5.98 -24.03
C SER A 674 -40.23 6.92 -24.86
N ASN A 675 -40.69 8.16 -25.03
CA ASN A 675 -39.92 9.24 -25.66
C ASN A 675 -39.19 10.12 -24.62
N GLU A 676 -39.22 9.74 -23.34
CA GLU A 676 -38.62 10.51 -22.24
C GLU A 676 -37.11 10.23 -22.12
N ASP A 677 -36.35 11.24 -21.67
CA ASP A 677 -34.91 11.11 -21.41
C ASP A 677 -34.69 10.32 -20.11
N LEU A 678 -34.43 9.02 -20.25
CA LEU A 678 -34.26 8.09 -19.14
C LEU A 678 -32.84 8.14 -18.57
N LEU A 679 -32.75 8.30 -17.25
CA LEU A 679 -31.51 8.14 -16.50
C LEU A 679 -31.32 6.68 -16.09
N LEU A 680 -30.09 6.17 -16.23
CA LEU A 680 -29.71 4.87 -15.72
C LEU A 680 -29.10 5.03 -14.32
N VAL A 681 -29.66 4.33 -13.34
CA VAL A 681 -29.31 4.49 -11.92
C VAL A 681 -28.95 3.15 -11.32
N HIS A 682 -27.80 3.06 -10.66
CA HIS A 682 -27.48 1.97 -9.73
C HIS A 682 -28.03 2.33 -8.36
N LEU A 683 -28.90 1.46 -7.82
CA LEU A 683 -29.47 1.60 -6.49
C LEU A 683 -28.92 0.51 -5.56
N SER A 684 -28.26 0.91 -4.48
CA SER A 684 -27.74 0.00 -3.45
C SER A 684 -28.83 -0.46 -2.48
N SER A 685 -28.55 -1.51 -1.69
CA SER A 685 -29.42 -1.97 -0.60
C SER A 685 -29.53 -0.98 0.55
N ALA A 686 -28.62 -0.01 0.64
CA ALA A 686 -28.68 1.09 1.61
C ALA A 686 -29.53 2.27 1.10
N GLY A 687 -30.07 2.20 -0.11
CA GLY A 687 -30.83 3.29 -0.75
C GLY A 687 -29.96 4.36 -1.40
N GLU A 688 -28.65 4.14 -1.51
CA GLU A 688 -27.74 5.06 -2.20
C GLU A 688 -27.94 4.95 -3.71
N LYS A 689 -28.00 6.12 -4.36
CA LYS A 689 -28.32 6.27 -5.79
C LYS A 689 -27.10 6.79 -6.52
N HIS A 690 -26.62 6.01 -7.49
CA HIS A 690 -25.53 6.44 -8.36
C HIS A 690 -26.02 6.53 -9.81
N VAL A 691 -26.07 7.75 -10.35
CA VAL A 691 -26.47 7.99 -11.75
C VAL A 691 -25.29 7.66 -12.66
N LEU A 692 -25.48 6.70 -13.55
CA LEU A 692 -24.47 6.26 -14.51
C LEU A 692 -24.44 7.20 -15.71
N LYS A 693 -23.23 7.48 -16.21
CA LYS A 693 -23.07 8.34 -17.38
C LYS A 693 -23.44 7.56 -18.65
N PRO A 694 -24.00 8.22 -19.68
CA PRO A 694 -24.30 7.56 -20.95
C PRO A 694 -23.08 6.91 -21.63
N SER A 695 -21.88 7.42 -21.35
CA SER A 695 -20.60 6.90 -21.85
C SER A 695 -20.08 5.67 -21.10
N ASP A 696 -20.62 5.36 -19.91
CA ASP A 696 -20.08 4.27 -19.08
C ASP A 696 -20.25 2.93 -19.79
N VAL A 697 -19.19 2.11 -19.78
CA VAL A 697 -19.10 0.84 -20.51
C VAL A 697 -19.23 -0.31 -19.53
N SER A 698 -19.96 -1.37 -19.90
CA SER A 698 -20.09 -2.59 -19.08
C SER A 698 -20.72 -2.34 -17.70
N VAL A 699 -21.80 -1.56 -17.69
CA VAL A 699 -22.48 -1.06 -16.49
C VAL A 699 -23.07 -2.14 -15.56
N PHE A 700 -23.20 -3.38 -16.01
CA PHE A 700 -23.84 -4.45 -15.24
C PHE A 700 -22.89 -5.11 -14.23
N SER A 701 -21.59 -5.16 -14.52
CA SER A 701 -20.63 -5.90 -13.68
C SER A 701 -20.16 -5.10 -12.47
N THR A 702 -20.33 -3.77 -12.49
CA THR A 702 -19.96 -2.85 -11.42
C THR A 702 -20.98 -2.76 -10.29
N LEU A 703 -22.12 -3.46 -10.41
CA LEU A 703 -23.15 -3.50 -9.38
C LEU A 703 -22.64 -4.09 -8.06
N SER A 704 -23.06 -3.45 -6.96
CA SER A 704 -22.91 -4.03 -5.62
C SER A 704 -23.61 -5.39 -5.49
N ILE A 705 -23.35 -6.13 -4.41
CA ILE A 705 -23.81 -7.53 -4.26
C ILE A 705 -25.33 -7.63 -4.36
N ASN A 706 -26.07 -6.76 -3.68
CA ASN A 706 -27.51 -6.66 -3.79
C ASN A 706 -27.96 -5.43 -4.59
N GLY A 707 -27.06 -4.80 -5.34
CA GLY A 707 -27.38 -3.66 -6.20
C GLY A 707 -28.33 -4.04 -7.33
N ARG A 708 -29.14 -3.08 -7.77
CA ARG A 708 -30.06 -3.22 -8.90
C ARG A 708 -29.94 -2.01 -9.83
N MET A 709 -30.25 -2.24 -11.10
CA MET A 709 -30.26 -1.22 -12.14
C MET A 709 -31.68 -0.70 -12.33
N PHE A 710 -31.84 0.62 -12.30
CA PHE A 710 -33.10 1.30 -12.53
C PHE A 710 -32.99 2.22 -13.75
N ALA A 711 -34.10 2.38 -14.46
CA ALA A 711 -34.29 3.43 -15.45
C ALA A 711 -35.46 4.30 -15.02
N CYS A 712 -35.23 5.60 -14.87
CA CYS A 712 -36.31 6.53 -14.55
C CYS A 712 -36.05 7.92 -15.15
N PRO A 713 -37.10 8.74 -15.35
CA PRO A 713 -36.93 10.13 -15.70
C PRO A 713 -36.37 10.92 -14.50
N ARG A 714 -35.79 12.09 -14.79
CA ARG A 714 -34.99 12.85 -13.80
C ARG A 714 -35.78 13.34 -12.59
N ASP A 715 -37.07 13.63 -12.75
CA ASP A 715 -38.00 14.04 -11.69
C ASP A 715 -38.28 12.91 -10.68
N GLN A 716 -38.24 11.65 -11.12
CA GLN A 716 -38.49 10.48 -10.28
C GLN A 716 -37.25 9.93 -9.56
N LEU A 717 -36.06 10.48 -9.82
CA LEU A 717 -34.80 10.02 -9.22
C LEU A 717 -34.87 9.98 -7.68
N ASN A 718 -35.45 11.01 -7.07
CA ASN A 718 -35.57 11.10 -5.61
C ASN A 718 -36.58 10.10 -5.02
N ALA A 719 -37.55 9.64 -5.82
CA ALA A 719 -38.58 8.70 -5.40
C ALA A 719 -38.15 7.22 -5.46
N LEU A 720 -37.03 6.90 -6.12
CA LEU A 720 -36.53 5.51 -6.18
C LEU A 720 -36.28 4.93 -4.78
N THR A 721 -36.75 3.70 -4.55
CA THR A 721 -36.59 2.95 -3.31
C THR A 721 -36.05 1.53 -3.57
N PRO A 722 -35.25 0.96 -2.66
CA PRO A 722 -34.74 -0.41 -2.81
C PRO A 722 -35.86 -1.45 -2.91
N LEU A 723 -35.62 -2.51 -3.67
CA LEU A 723 -36.53 -3.65 -3.75
C LEU A 723 -36.42 -4.53 -2.48
N PRO A 724 -37.48 -5.25 -2.09
CA PRO A 724 -37.44 -6.15 -0.95
C PRO A 724 -36.37 -7.25 -1.01
N ASP A 725 -35.98 -7.70 -2.22
CA ASP A 725 -34.93 -8.71 -2.39
C ASP A 725 -33.51 -8.13 -2.25
N GLN A 726 -33.35 -6.81 -2.22
CA GLN A 726 -32.06 -6.15 -1.99
C GLN A 726 -31.65 -6.12 -0.50
N GLU A 727 -32.61 -6.24 0.41
CA GLU A 727 -32.37 -6.26 1.86
C GLU A 727 -31.55 -7.47 2.32
N GLY A 728 -31.51 -8.53 1.51
CA GLY A 728 -30.82 -9.77 1.82
C GLY A 728 -31.64 -10.72 2.68
N PRO A 729 -31.02 -11.78 3.24
CA PRO A 729 -31.73 -12.80 4.01
C PRO A 729 -32.21 -12.28 5.37
N SER A 730 -33.44 -12.65 5.76
CA SER A 730 -34.00 -12.35 7.08
C SER A 730 -33.66 -13.40 8.16
N ALA A 731 -33.20 -14.58 7.75
CA ALA A 731 -32.80 -15.67 8.64
C ALA A 731 -31.44 -16.24 8.21
N GLY A 732 -30.59 -16.60 9.17
CA GLY A 732 -29.28 -17.20 8.93
C GLY A 732 -29.38 -18.62 8.37
N SER A 733 -28.33 -19.05 7.65
CA SER A 733 -28.25 -20.38 7.03
C SER A 733 -27.39 -21.37 7.82
N MET A 734 -26.99 -21.03 9.05
CA MET A 734 -26.17 -21.85 9.94
C MET A 734 -26.59 -23.32 10.00
N SER A 735 -27.89 -23.63 10.12
CA SER A 735 -28.38 -25.01 10.19
C SER A 735 -28.00 -25.87 8.99
N SER A 736 -27.76 -25.26 7.82
CA SER A 736 -27.35 -25.96 6.61
C SER A 736 -25.85 -26.25 6.60
N PHE A 737 -25.00 -25.25 6.81
CA PHE A 737 -23.55 -25.42 6.66
C PHE A 737 -22.82 -25.85 7.94
N GLU A 738 -23.48 -25.85 9.11
CA GLU A 738 -22.93 -26.37 10.36
C GLU A 738 -22.48 -27.83 10.21
N LEU A 739 -23.30 -28.65 9.53
CA LEU A 739 -23.08 -30.08 9.27
C LEU A 739 -22.02 -30.35 8.20
N MET A 740 -21.72 -29.36 7.36
CA MET A 740 -20.69 -29.48 6.32
C MET A 740 -19.30 -29.38 6.94
N SER A 741 -18.32 -30.17 6.52
CA SER A 741 -16.97 -30.07 7.10
C SER A 741 -16.32 -28.72 6.73
N SER A 742 -15.51 -28.16 7.64
CA SER A 742 -14.79 -26.89 7.36
C SER A 742 -13.81 -27.04 6.19
N LYS A 743 -13.24 -28.24 6.00
CA LYS A 743 -12.34 -28.55 4.88
C LYS A 743 -13.10 -28.61 3.56
N ASP A 744 -14.27 -29.25 3.52
CA ASP A 744 -15.09 -29.34 2.29
C ASP A 744 -15.60 -27.96 1.85
N LEU A 745 -16.03 -27.11 2.80
CA LEU A 745 -16.41 -25.73 2.53
C LEU A 745 -15.24 -24.95 1.93
N ALA A 746 -14.07 -24.96 2.58
CA ALA A 746 -12.87 -24.28 2.10
C ALA A 746 -12.39 -24.80 0.74
N TYR A 747 -12.51 -26.10 0.50
CA TYR A 747 -12.15 -26.73 -0.76
C TYR A 747 -13.09 -26.31 -1.90
N GLN A 748 -14.42 -26.36 -1.69
CA GLN A 748 -15.38 -25.87 -2.68
C GLN A 748 -15.26 -24.36 -2.93
N MET A 749 -14.96 -23.57 -1.90
CA MET A 749 -14.67 -22.15 -2.05
C MET A 749 -13.44 -21.95 -2.93
N THR A 750 -12.37 -22.68 -2.69
CA THR A 750 -11.13 -22.59 -3.47
C THR A 750 -11.31 -23.00 -4.92
N LEU A 751 -12.07 -24.07 -5.19
CA LEU A 751 -12.40 -24.46 -6.56
C LEU A 751 -13.18 -23.36 -7.29
N PHE A 752 -14.19 -22.79 -6.63
CA PHE A 752 -15.01 -21.74 -7.25
C PHE A 752 -14.22 -20.43 -7.45
N ASP A 753 -13.42 -20.05 -6.46
CA ASP A 753 -12.55 -18.87 -6.57
C ASP A 753 -11.49 -19.07 -7.66
N TRP A 754 -10.94 -20.28 -7.81
CA TRP A 754 -9.99 -20.60 -8.88
C TRP A 754 -10.62 -20.51 -10.27
N GLU A 755 -11.88 -20.96 -10.42
CA GLU A 755 -12.63 -20.80 -11.67
C GLU A 755 -12.80 -19.32 -12.02
N LEU A 756 -13.21 -18.48 -11.06
CA LEU A 756 -13.37 -17.04 -11.27
C LEU A 756 -12.03 -16.36 -11.59
N PHE A 757 -10.99 -16.67 -10.82
CA PHE A 757 -9.65 -16.12 -11.01
C PHE A 757 -9.03 -16.50 -12.36
N SER A 758 -9.27 -17.74 -12.82
CA SER A 758 -8.81 -18.21 -14.12
C SER A 758 -9.54 -17.54 -15.29
N CYS A 759 -10.74 -17.01 -15.07
CA CYS A 759 -11.48 -16.26 -16.10
C CYS A 759 -10.96 -14.82 -16.27
N VAL A 760 -10.24 -14.27 -15.28
CA VAL A 760 -9.71 -12.90 -15.34
C VAL A 760 -8.57 -12.82 -16.34
N HIS A 761 -8.74 -12.07 -17.42
CA HIS A 761 -7.64 -11.81 -18.34
C HIS A 761 -6.68 -10.74 -17.79
N GLU A 762 -5.41 -10.79 -18.17
CA GLU A 762 -4.39 -9.84 -17.69
C GLU A 762 -4.71 -8.39 -18.09
N HIS A 763 -5.17 -8.19 -19.32
CA HIS A 763 -5.68 -6.90 -19.79
C HIS A 763 -6.87 -6.35 -18.98
N GLU A 764 -7.69 -7.18 -18.32
CA GLU A 764 -8.76 -6.65 -17.47
C GLU A 764 -8.19 -5.87 -16.29
N LEU A 765 -7.04 -6.28 -15.76
CA LEU A 765 -6.33 -5.53 -14.73
C LEU A 765 -5.88 -4.16 -15.25
N LEU A 766 -5.42 -4.09 -16.51
CA LEU A 766 -5.02 -2.82 -17.15
C LEU A 766 -6.22 -1.91 -17.40
N TYR A 767 -7.29 -2.42 -17.99
CA TYR A 767 -8.50 -1.63 -18.27
C TYR A 767 -9.15 -1.14 -16.97
N HIS A 768 -9.07 -1.93 -15.90
CA HIS A 768 -9.50 -1.50 -14.58
C HIS A 768 -8.63 -0.36 -14.05
N THR A 769 -7.30 -0.48 -14.11
CA THR A 769 -6.36 0.52 -13.58
C THR A 769 -6.31 1.83 -14.38
N PHE A 770 -6.36 1.77 -15.71
CA PHE A 770 -6.26 2.95 -16.59
C PHE A 770 -7.63 3.51 -17.02
N GLY A 771 -8.72 2.88 -16.57
CA GLY A 771 -10.09 3.29 -16.88
C GLY A 771 -10.64 2.61 -18.14
N ARG A 772 -11.75 1.90 -17.97
CA ARG A 772 -12.38 1.06 -19.00
C ARG A 772 -12.89 1.84 -20.20
N LEU A 773 -13.33 3.07 -19.97
CA LEU A 773 -13.85 3.97 -20.99
C LEU A 773 -12.80 4.22 -22.09
N SER A 774 -11.54 4.37 -21.70
CA SER A 774 -10.42 4.65 -22.61
C SER A 774 -10.21 3.53 -23.62
N PHE A 775 -10.52 2.29 -23.23
CA PHE A 775 -10.36 1.10 -24.08
C PHE A 775 -11.67 0.62 -24.70
N ARG A 776 -12.82 1.06 -24.17
CA ARG A 776 -14.16 0.52 -24.48
C ARG A 776 -14.24 -1.00 -24.31
N ARG A 777 -13.64 -1.50 -23.23
CA ARG A 777 -13.56 -2.93 -22.89
C ARG A 777 -14.20 -3.22 -21.54
N THR A 778 -14.80 -4.41 -21.41
CA THR A 778 -15.28 -4.97 -20.15
C THR A 778 -14.14 -5.43 -19.25
N THR A 779 -14.41 -5.45 -17.95
CA THR A 779 -13.61 -6.18 -16.96
C THR A 779 -14.51 -7.06 -16.10
N ALA A 780 -15.57 -7.61 -16.70
CA ALA A 780 -16.60 -8.34 -15.97
C ALA A 780 -16.06 -9.54 -15.18
N ASN A 781 -15.04 -10.24 -15.67
CA ASN A 781 -14.47 -11.37 -14.94
C ASN A 781 -13.74 -10.88 -13.68
N LEU A 782 -12.95 -9.80 -13.81
CA LEU A 782 -12.30 -9.16 -12.67
C LEU A 782 -13.32 -8.65 -11.66
N ASP A 783 -14.38 -7.98 -12.11
CA ASP A 783 -15.43 -7.44 -11.25
C ASP A 783 -16.14 -8.52 -10.45
N LEU A 784 -16.50 -9.62 -11.10
CA LEU A 784 -17.12 -10.76 -10.44
C LEU A 784 -16.19 -11.38 -9.40
N PHE A 785 -14.89 -11.42 -9.67
CA PHE A 785 -13.91 -11.95 -8.72
C PHE A 785 -13.67 -11.01 -7.53
N ILE A 786 -13.65 -9.70 -7.76
CA ILE A 786 -13.64 -8.69 -6.68
C ILE A 786 -14.91 -8.78 -5.85
N ARG A 787 -16.08 -8.83 -6.50
CA ARG A 787 -17.39 -8.96 -5.85
C ARG A 787 -17.47 -10.24 -5.02
N ARG A 788 -16.84 -11.33 -5.46
CA ARG A 788 -16.72 -12.58 -4.72
C ARG A 788 -15.99 -12.39 -3.38
N PHE A 789 -14.92 -11.59 -3.33
CA PHE A 789 -14.24 -11.26 -2.08
C PHE A 789 -15.20 -10.61 -1.07
N ASN A 790 -15.91 -9.56 -1.51
CA ASN A 790 -16.89 -8.85 -0.68
C ASN A 790 -18.05 -9.77 -0.26
N GLN A 791 -18.50 -10.66 -1.14
CA GLN A 791 -19.56 -11.63 -0.83
C GLN A 791 -19.12 -12.60 0.27
N VAL A 792 -17.89 -13.13 0.23
CA VAL A 792 -17.38 -14.03 1.29
C VAL A 792 -17.20 -13.29 2.61
N GLN A 793 -16.70 -12.05 2.57
CA GLN A 793 -16.58 -11.21 3.75
C GLN A 793 -17.94 -10.97 4.42
N LEU A 794 -18.93 -10.52 3.64
CA LEU A 794 -20.27 -10.20 4.16
C LEU A 794 -21.06 -11.44 4.53
N TRP A 795 -20.76 -12.61 3.96
CA TRP A 795 -21.33 -13.89 4.40
C TRP A 795 -20.99 -14.17 5.86
N VAL A 796 -19.73 -13.95 6.27
CA VAL A 796 -19.32 -14.10 7.67
C VAL A 796 -20.11 -13.16 8.58
N VAL A 797 -20.20 -11.88 8.21
CA VAL A 797 -20.91 -10.87 9.02
C VAL A 797 -22.40 -11.20 9.11
N THR A 798 -23.02 -11.55 7.98
CA THR A 798 -24.44 -11.89 7.89
C THR A 798 -24.79 -13.07 8.81
N GLU A 799 -24.05 -14.18 8.72
CA GLU A 799 -24.32 -15.37 9.53
C GLU A 799 -24.12 -15.13 11.03
N VAL A 800 -23.11 -14.34 11.42
CA VAL A 800 -22.88 -13.99 12.82
C VAL A 800 -23.98 -13.07 13.35
N CYS A 801 -24.37 -12.03 12.60
CA CYS A 801 -25.37 -11.05 13.00
C CYS A 801 -26.81 -11.62 13.00
N LEU A 802 -27.11 -12.65 12.21
CA LEU A 802 -28.40 -13.33 12.21
C LEU A 802 -28.48 -14.47 13.24
N CYS A 803 -27.39 -14.80 13.94
CA CYS A 803 -27.37 -15.86 14.93
C CYS A 803 -27.71 -15.34 16.34
N GLY A 804 -28.99 -15.46 16.70
CA GLY A 804 -29.51 -14.98 17.99
C GLY A 804 -28.89 -15.66 19.23
N GLN A 805 -28.51 -16.94 19.13
CA GLN A 805 -28.03 -17.73 20.27
C GLN A 805 -26.52 -17.57 20.48
N LEU A 806 -26.10 -17.06 21.65
CA LEU A 806 -24.69 -16.83 21.99
C LEU A 806 -23.80 -18.07 21.82
N SER A 807 -24.25 -19.25 22.30
CA SER A 807 -23.48 -20.50 22.18
C SER A 807 -23.22 -20.88 20.73
N LYS A 808 -24.23 -20.74 19.86
CA LYS A 808 -24.12 -20.99 18.42
C LYS A 808 -23.25 -19.94 17.71
N ARG A 809 -23.29 -18.67 18.12
CA ARG A 809 -22.36 -17.64 17.62
C ARG A 809 -20.90 -17.99 17.89
N VAL A 810 -20.59 -18.47 19.08
CA VAL A 810 -19.22 -18.93 19.41
C VAL A 810 -18.80 -20.10 18.51
N GLN A 811 -19.72 -21.02 18.21
CA GLN A 811 -19.48 -22.11 17.26
C GLN A 811 -19.26 -21.61 15.84
N LEU A 812 -19.98 -20.56 15.40
CA LEU A 812 -19.76 -19.91 14.10
C LEU A 812 -18.36 -19.30 14.01
N LEU A 813 -17.92 -18.50 15.00
CA LEU A 813 -16.55 -17.94 15.01
C LEU A 813 -15.50 -19.05 14.91
N LYS A 814 -15.64 -20.10 15.73
CA LYS A 814 -14.77 -21.28 15.67
C LYS A 814 -14.79 -21.94 14.28
N LYS A 815 -15.95 -22.01 13.63
CA LYS A 815 -16.11 -22.63 12.31
C LYS A 815 -15.49 -21.78 11.20
N PHE A 816 -15.66 -20.46 11.21
CA PHE A 816 -15.02 -19.55 10.27
C PHE A 816 -13.50 -19.54 10.41
N ILE A 817 -12.96 -19.54 11.63
CA ILE A 817 -11.51 -19.67 11.87
C ILE A 817 -10.97 -20.96 11.25
N LYS A 818 -11.68 -22.08 11.38
CA LYS A 818 -11.30 -23.35 10.74
C LYS A 818 -11.37 -23.30 9.22
N ILE A 819 -12.40 -22.68 8.65
CA ILE A 819 -12.53 -22.53 7.19
C ILE A 819 -11.39 -21.67 6.66
N ALA A 820 -11.07 -20.54 7.32
CA ALA A 820 -9.93 -19.69 6.98
C ALA A 820 -8.61 -20.46 7.03
N ALA A 821 -8.38 -21.25 8.10
CA ALA A 821 -7.18 -22.09 8.22
C ALA A 821 -7.01 -23.03 7.01
N HIS A 822 -8.10 -23.69 6.57
CA HIS A 822 -8.06 -24.55 5.38
C HIS A 822 -7.95 -23.77 4.06
N CYS A 823 -8.54 -22.58 3.93
CA CYS A 823 -8.31 -21.71 2.77
C CYS A 823 -6.81 -21.36 2.65
N ARG A 824 -6.15 -21.03 3.77
CA ARG A 824 -4.70 -20.79 3.81
C ARG A 824 -3.91 -22.04 3.44
N GLU A 825 -4.29 -23.21 3.94
CA GLU A 825 -3.69 -24.52 3.58
C GLU A 825 -3.78 -24.79 2.08
N PHE A 826 -4.91 -24.47 1.45
CA PHE A 826 -5.11 -24.56 0.00
C PHE A 826 -4.50 -23.39 -0.79
N LYS A 827 -3.71 -22.52 -0.13
CA LYS A 827 -3.08 -21.33 -0.73
C LYS A 827 -4.08 -20.35 -1.36
N ASN A 828 -5.35 -20.40 -0.91
CA ASN A 828 -6.38 -19.43 -1.26
C ASN A 828 -6.36 -18.27 -0.26
N LEU A 829 -5.41 -17.36 -0.47
CA LEU A 829 -5.23 -16.20 0.39
C LEU A 829 -6.38 -15.19 0.22
N ASN A 830 -7.04 -15.15 -0.94
CA ASN A 830 -8.18 -14.28 -1.18
C ASN A 830 -9.36 -14.57 -0.23
N SER A 831 -9.87 -15.80 -0.22
CA SER A 831 -10.97 -16.18 0.69
C SER A 831 -10.53 -16.25 2.15
N PHE A 832 -9.27 -16.62 2.42
CA PHE A 832 -8.69 -16.51 3.76
C PHE A 832 -8.87 -15.09 4.31
N PHE A 833 -8.36 -14.07 3.61
CA PHE A 833 -8.48 -12.68 4.06
C PHE A 833 -9.91 -12.17 4.06
N ALA A 834 -10.76 -12.58 3.11
CA ALA A 834 -12.18 -12.22 3.11
C ALA A 834 -12.86 -12.66 4.42
N ILE A 835 -12.59 -13.87 4.90
CA ILE A 835 -13.15 -14.40 6.15
C ILE A 835 -12.62 -13.60 7.36
N ILE A 836 -11.30 -13.37 7.43
CA ILE A 836 -10.72 -12.62 8.55
C ILE A 836 -11.27 -11.19 8.60
N MET A 837 -11.33 -10.49 7.45
CA MET A 837 -11.92 -9.15 7.35
C MET A 837 -13.41 -9.13 7.69
N GLY A 838 -14.14 -10.22 7.45
CA GLY A 838 -15.52 -10.39 7.90
C GLY A 838 -15.62 -10.45 9.43
N MET A 839 -14.69 -11.12 10.10
CA MET A 839 -14.66 -11.18 11.57
C MET A 839 -14.13 -9.90 12.22
N SER A 840 -13.24 -9.16 11.55
CA SER A 840 -12.78 -7.83 11.98
C SER A 840 -13.83 -6.72 11.73
N ASN A 841 -14.91 -7.00 10.99
CA ASN A 841 -15.97 -6.02 10.72
C ASN A 841 -16.53 -5.45 12.04
N PRO A 842 -16.78 -4.13 12.15
CA PRO A 842 -17.30 -3.51 13.38
C PRO A 842 -18.56 -4.16 13.96
N ALA A 843 -19.43 -4.76 13.13
CA ALA A 843 -20.62 -5.47 13.58
C ALA A 843 -20.30 -6.80 14.28
N VAL A 844 -19.14 -7.41 14.01
CA VAL A 844 -18.68 -8.67 14.62
C VAL A 844 -17.67 -8.43 15.73
N SER A 845 -16.67 -7.58 15.51
CA SER A 845 -15.59 -7.33 16.47
C SER A 845 -16.09 -6.72 17.78
N ARG A 846 -17.22 -6.00 17.76
CA ARG A 846 -17.84 -5.43 18.97
C ARG A 846 -18.53 -6.44 19.90
N LEU A 847 -18.74 -7.69 19.47
CA LEU A 847 -19.50 -8.70 20.22
C LEU A 847 -18.64 -9.31 21.35
N THR A 848 -18.31 -8.52 22.37
CA THR A 848 -17.34 -8.89 23.42
C THR A 848 -17.71 -10.17 24.14
N GLN A 849 -19.00 -10.41 24.43
CA GLN A 849 -19.44 -11.63 25.13
C GLN A 849 -19.22 -12.88 24.26
N THR A 850 -19.36 -12.73 22.94
CA THR A 850 -19.09 -13.81 21.98
C THR A 850 -17.58 -14.10 21.90
N TRP A 851 -16.75 -13.06 21.80
CA TRP A 851 -15.28 -13.22 21.73
C TRP A 851 -14.68 -13.74 23.03
N GLU A 852 -15.15 -13.29 24.19
CA GLU A 852 -14.67 -13.75 25.50
C GLU A 852 -14.84 -15.26 25.66
N LYS A 853 -15.98 -15.81 25.24
CA LYS A 853 -16.30 -17.24 25.32
C LYS A 853 -15.65 -18.11 24.25
N LEU A 854 -14.91 -17.53 23.30
CA LEU A 854 -14.15 -18.29 22.32
C LEU A 854 -12.98 -19.00 23.01
N PRO A 855 -12.75 -20.31 22.78
CA PRO A 855 -11.62 -21.02 23.41
C PRO A 855 -10.27 -20.39 23.03
N SER A 856 -9.33 -20.32 23.98
CA SER A 856 -8.02 -19.67 23.83
C SER A 856 -7.24 -20.14 22.59
N LYS A 857 -7.30 -21.44 22.27
CA LYS A 857 -6.72 -22.00 21.03
C LYS A 857 -7.16 -21.25 19.76
N PHE A 858 -8.45 -20.91 19.65
CA PHE A 858 -8.99 -20.23 18.47
C PHE A 858 -8.74 -18.72 18.51
N LYS A 859 -8.71 -18.10 19.71
CA LYS A 859 -8.23 -16.72 19.86
C LYS A 859 -6.80 -16.56 19.33
N LYS A 860 -5.91 -17.49 19.70
CA LYS A 860 -4.52 -17.51 19.21
C LYS A 860 -4.44 -17.63 17.69
N PHE A 861 -5.17 -18.58 17.08
CA PHE A 861 -5.21 -18.70 15.62
C PHE A 861 -5.74 -17.44 14.93
N TYR A 862 -6.79 -16.81 15.48
CA TYR A 862 -7.31 -15.57 14.91
C TYR A 862 -6.31 -14.43 14.99
N ALA A 863 -5.64 -14.24 16.13
CA ALA A 863 -4.60 -13.22 16.29
C ALA A 863 -3.42 -13.42 15.31
N GLU A 864 -2.98 -14.68 15.13
CA GLU A 864 -1.97 -15.01 14.11
C GLU A 864 -2.45 -14.66 12.69
N PHE A 865 -3.72 -14.93 12.37
CA PHE A 865 -4.30 -14.60 11.08
C PHE A 865 -4.44 -13.09 10.85
N GLU A 866 -4.82 -12.34 11.87
CA GLU A 866 -4.93 -10.87 11.83
C GLU A 866 -3.57 -10.20 11.65
N SER A 867 -2.50 -10.76 12.26
CA SER A 867 -1.13 -10.24 12.07
C SER A 867 -0.64 -10.29 10.62
N MET A 868 -1.13 -11.22 9.79
CA MET A 868 -0.80 -11.26 8.35
C MET A 868 -1.45 -10.13 7.55
N MET A 869 -2.47 -9.46 8.10
CA MET A 869 -3.11 -8.28 7.49
C MET A 869 -2.44 -6.96 7.85
N ASP A 870 -1.39 -6.97 8.68
CA ASP A 870 -0.71 -5.75 9.14
C ASP A 870 -0.32 -4.87 7.93
N PRO A 871 -0.85 -3.63 7.81
CA PRO A 871 -0.55 -2.74 6.69
C PRO A 871 0.85 -2.14 6.78
N SER A 872 1.55 -2.28 7.92
CA SER A 872 2.88 -1.73 8.15
C SER A 872 3.86 -2.13 7.05
N ARG A 873 4.70 -1.17 6.64
CA ARG A 873 5.74 -1.36 5.60
C ARG A 873 5.16 -1.97 4.30
N ASN A 874 3.99 -1.46 3.89
CA ASN A 874 3.25 -1.90 2.71
C ASN A 874 2.91 -3.41 2.73
N HIS A 875 2.24 -3.86 3.80
CA HIS A 875 1.81 -5.25 3.98
C HIS A 875 2.96 -6.27 3.91
N ARG A 876 4.09 -5.96 4.57
CA ARG A 876 5.31 -6.78 4.52
C ARG A 876 5.07 -8.24 4.92
N ALA A 877 4.26 -8.50 5.96
CA ALA A 877 3.95 -9.85 6.43
C ALA A 877 3.29 -10.71 5.33
N TYR A 878 2.30 -10.16 4.62
CA TYR A 878 1.67 -10.82 3.47
C TYR A 878 2.67 -11.06 2.34
N ARG A 879 3.46 -10.05 1.96
CA ARG A 879 4.40 -10.15 0.85
C ARG A 879 5.46 -11.23 1.08
N LEU A 880 6.05 -11.27 2.29
CA LEU A 880 7.01 -12.31 2.67
C LEU A 880 6.40 -13.70 2.72
N THR A 881 5.11 -13.81 3.06
CA THR A 881 4.38 -15.08 3.03
C THR A 881 4.22 -15.57 1.59
N VAL A 882 3.79 -14.71 0.66
CA VAL A 882 3.59 -15.09 -0.75
C VAL A 882 4.89 -15.50 -1.42
N THR A 883 6.01 -14.82 -1.14
CA THR A 883 7.33 -15.18 -1.72
C THR A 883 7.83 -16.56 -1.32
N LYS A 884 7.29 -17.14 -0.23
CA LYS A 884 7.67 -18.48 0.26
C LYS A 884 6.76 -19.60 -0.24
N ILE A 885 5.67 -19.27 -0.92
CA ILE A 885 4.67 -20.24 -1.37
C ILE A 885 4.84 -20.42 -2.89
N GLU A 886 4.85 -21.68 -3.34
CA GLU A 886 4.85 -22.02 -4.75
C GLU A 886 3.42 -22.07 -5.32
N PRO A 887 3.19 -21.69 -6.60
CA PRO A 887 1.93 -21.87 -7.31
C PRO A 887 1.37 -23.30 -7.19
N PRO A 888 0.04 -23.53 -7.31
CA PRO A 888 -1.04 -22.57 -7.52
C PRO A 888 -1.38 -21.74 -6.27
N ILE A 889 -1.59 -20.43 -6.42
CA ILE A 889 -1.94 -19.49 -5.35
C ILE A 889 -3.10 -18.61 -5.82
N ILE A 890 -4.07 -18.35 -4.94
CA ILE A 890 -5.04 -17.26 -5.15
C ILE A 890 -4.60 -16.09 -4.27
N PRO A 891 -4.02 -15.01 -4.84
CA PRO A 891 -3.44 -13.93 -4.06
C PRO A 891 -4.52 -13.05 -3.40
N PHE A 892 -4.10 -12.16 -2.50
CA PHE A 892 -4.98 -11.14 -1.94
C PHE A 892 -5.21 -10.05 -3.00
N MET A 893 -6.16 -10.29 -3.92
CA MET A 893 -6.45 -9.42 -5.06
C MET A 893 -6.70 -7.94 -4.69
N PRO A 894 -7.45 -7.62 -3.62
CA PRO A 894 -7.59 -6.24 -3.14
C PRO A 894 -6.28 -5.46 -3.04
N LEU A 895 -5.24 -6.10 -2.49
CA LEU A 895 -3.93 -5.46 -2.31
C LEU A 895 -3.17 -5.32 -3.63
N LEU A 896 -3.26 -6.31 -4.53
CA LEU A 896 -2.63 -6.21 -5.85
C LEU A 896 -3.27 -5.11 -6.71
N LEU A 897 -4.59 -4.96 -6.66
CA LEU A 897 -5.28 -3.86 -7.36
C LEU A 897 -4.95 -2.50 -6.75
N LYS A 898 -4.80 -2.44 -5.42
CA LYS A 898 -4.29 -1.25 -4.74
C LYS A 898 -2.88 -0.90 -5.25
N ASP A 899 -1.97 -1.87 -5.32
CA ASP A 899 -0.61 -1.66 -5.84
C ASP A 899 -0.62 -1.06 -7.26
N MET A 900 -1.48 -1.59 -8.14
CA MET A 900 -1.63 -1.07 -9.51
C MET A 900 -2.22 0.34 -9.54
N THR A 901 -3.24 0.62 -8.71
CA THR A 901 -3.90 1.93 -8.62
C THR A 901 -2.92 2.99 -8.10
N PHE A 902 -2.21 2.71 -7.00
CA PHE A 902 -1.19 3.61 -6.47
C PHE A 902 -0.02 3.81 -7.44
N SER A 903 0.39 2.77 -8.16
CA SER A 903 1.41 2.89 -9.22
C SER A 903 0.92 3.76 -10.37
N HIS A 904 -0.38 3.71 -10.70
CA HIS A 904 -0.98 4.51 -11.76
C HIS A 904 -1.12 5.98 -11.37
N GLU A 905 -1.65 6.27 -10.18
CA GLU A 905 -1.89 7.62 -9.67
C GLU A 905 -0.59 8.32 -9.25
N GLY A 906 0.34 7.58 -8.66
CA GLY A 906 1.62 8.11 -8.17
C GLY A 906 2.64 8.41 -9.27
N ASN A 907 2.46 7.89 -10.49
CA ASN A 907 3.41 8.05 -11.59
C ASN A 907 2.72 8.58 -12.85
N LYS A 908 3.25 9.62 -13.49
CA LYS A 908 2.70 10.09 -14.77
C LYS A 908 2.92 9.07 -15.89
N THR A 909 1.90 8.87 -16.73
CA THR A 909 1.99 8.03 -17.94
C THR A 909 2.92 8.63 -18.98
N PHE A 910 2.99 9.96 -19.06
CA PHE A 910 3.86 10.69 -19.98
C PHE A 910 4.73 11.69 -19.20
N ILE A 911 6.01 11.76 -19.55
CA ILE A 911 7.00 12.72 -19.04
C ILE A 911 7.61 13.40 -20.27
N ASP A 912 7.51 14.73 -20.35
CA ASP A 912 8.00 15.51 -21.50
C ASP A 912 7.51 14.96 -22.86
N ASN A 913 6.23 14.60 -22.92
CA ASN A 913 5.56 13.94 -24.07
C ASN A 913 6.10 12.55 -24.46
N MET A 914 7.06 11.99 -23.71
CA MET A 914 7.50 10.61 -23.87
C MET A 914 6.74 9.68 -22.93
N VAL A 915 6.52 8.44 -23.37
CA VAL A 915 5.92 7.38 -22.54
C VAL A 915 6.87 7.08 -21.38
N ASN A 916 6.36 7.11 -20.15
CA ASN A 916 7.09 6.65 -18.98
C ASN A 916 7.07 5.11 -18.93
N PHE A 917 8.10 4.48 -19.48
CA PHE A 917 8.18 3.02 -19.56
C PHE A 917 8.58 2.38 -18.22
N GLU A 918 9.21 3.14 -17.31
CA GLU A 918 9.41 2.70 -15.93
C GLU A 918 8.06 2.43 -15.23
N LYS A 919 7.09 3.35 -15.36
CA LYS A 919 5.71 3.14 -14.90
C LYS A 919 5.09 1.90 -15.52
N MET A 920 5.26 1.70 -16.84
CA MET A 920 4.71 0.53 -17.53
C MET A 920 5.24 -0.78 -16.93
N ARG A 921 6.57 -0.85 -16.70
CA ARG A 921 7.21 -1.99 -16.05
C ARG A 921 6.73 -2.22 -14.62
N MET A 922 6.54 -1.17 -13.83
CA MET A 922 6.00 -1.29 -12.47
C MET A 922 4.63 -1.98 -12.45
N ILE A 923 3.73 -1.56 -13.35
CA ILE A 923 2.38 -2.15 -13.44
C ILE A 923 2.45 -3.58 -14.00
N ALA A 924 3.26 -3.81 -15.03
CA ALA A 924 3.47 -5.14 -15.61
C ALA A 924 4.05 -6.15 -14.60
N ASN A 925 4.90 -5.70 -13.66
CA ASN A 925 5.41 -6.56 -12.58
C ASN A 925 4.29 -7.13 -11.70
N THR A 926 3.29 -6.31 -11.36
CA THR A 926 2.13 -6.78 -10.57
C THR A 926 1.31 -7.79 -11.35
N ILE A 927 1.09 -7.57 -12.65
CA ILE A 927 0.38 -8.53 -13.52
C ILE A 927 1.19 -9.82 -13.66
N ARG A 928 2.51 -9.75 -13.78
CA ARG A 928 3.38 -10.93 -13.82
C ARG A 928 3.30 -11.73 -12.52
N ALA A 929 3.18 -11.08 -11.37
CA ALA A 929 2.94 -11.75 -10.10
C ALA A 929 1.61 -12.53 -10.13
N VAL A 930 0.53 -11.92 -10.65
CA VAL A 930 -0.76 -12.61 -10.87
C VAL A 930 -0.59 -13.82 -11.80
N ARG A 931 0.14 -13.66 -12.91
CA ARG A 931 0.45 -14.75 -13.85
C ARG A 931 1.21 -15.89 -13.17
N HIS A 932 2.21 -15.58 -12.35
CA HIS A 932 2.96 -16.56 -11.59
C HIS A 932 2.06 -17.33 -10.61
N CYS A 933 1.18 -16.65 -9.88
CA CYS A 933 0.24 -17.30 -8.95
C CYS A 933 -0.62 -18.39 -9.63
N ARG A 934 -0.92 -18.26 -10.92
CA ARG A 934 -1.72 -19.22 -11.70
C ARG A 934 -0.94 -20.04 -12.73
N SER A 935 0.39 -20.10 -12.63
CA SER A 935 1.23 -20.83 -13.58
C SER A 935 1.07 -22.36 -13.51
N GLN A 936 0.57 -22.86 -12.38
CA GLN A 936 0.21 -24.26 -12.18
C GLN A 936 -1.30 -24.42 -11.98
N PRO A 937 -1.91 -25.52 -12.45
CA PRO A 937 -3.32 -25.77 -12.21
C PRO A 937 -3.59 -26.14 -10.75
N PHE A 938 -4.73 -25.71 -10.21
CA PHE A 938 -5.22 -26.24 -8.93
C PHE A 938 -5.74 -27.67 -9.11
N ASN A 939 -5.13 -28.63 -8.42
CA ASN A 939 -5.45 -30.05 -8.58
C ASN A 939 -6.75 -30.41 -7.81
N PRO A 940 -7.80 -30.90 -8.48
CA PRO A 940 -9.05 -31.27 -7.83
C PRO A 940 -8.98 -32.58 -6.99
N ASP A 941 -7.89 -33.35 -7.07
CA ASP A 941 -7.78 -34.65 -6.37
C ASP A 941 -7.23 -34.54 -4.95
N VAL A 942 -6.99 -33.32 -4.45
CA VAL A 942 -6.46 -33.06 -3.10
C VAL A 942 -7.43 -33.49 -1.98
N CYS A 943 -8.72 -33.66 -2.30
CA CYS A 943 -9.73 -34.12 -1.35
C CYS A 943 -10.59 -35.22 -2.00
N GLN A 944 -10.70 -36.39 -1.35
CA GLN A 944 -11.57 -37.47 -1.85
C GLN A 944 -13.03 -37.00 -1.89
N PRO A 945 -13.77 -37.27 -2.99
CA PRO A 945 -15.16 -36.85 -3.11
C PRO A 945 -16.05 -37.56 -2.08
N ASN A 946 -16.50 -36.83 -1.07
CA ASN A 946 -17.51 -37.28 -0.11
C ASN A 946 -18.93 -37.26 -0.72
N LYS A 947 -19.86 -38.06 -0.18
CA LYS A 947 -21.26 -38.16 -0.65
C LYS A 947 -22.03 -36.81 -0.67
N ASN A 948 -21.62 -35.82 0.13
CA ASN A 948 -22.31 -34.51 0.27
C ASN A 948 -21.71 -33.39 -0.62
N HIS A 949 -20.79 -33.71 -1.52
CA HIS A 949 -20.03 -32.71 -2.30
C HIS A 949 -20.92 -31.78 -3.15
N ALA A 950 -22.03 -32.29 -3.71
CA ALA A 950 -22.96 -31.48 -4.51
C ALA A 950 -23.72 -30.44 -3.67
N GLU A 951 -24.10 -30.78 -2.44
CA GLU A 951 -24.78 -29.90 -1.51
C GLU A 951 -23.86 -28.76 -1.06
N VAL A 952 -22.63 -29.08 -0.66
CA VAL A 952 -21.60 -28.09 -0.28
C VAL A 952 -21.31 -27.16 -1.46
N ARG A 953 -21.16 -27.71 -2.67
CA ARG A 953 -20.95 -26.93 -3.90
C ARG A 953 -22.11 -25.97 -4.18
N GLY A 954 -23.34 -26.46 -3.99
CA GLY A 954 -24.56 -25.66 -4.15
C GLY A 954 -24.62 -24.50 -3.18
N TYR A 955 -24.30 -24.74 -1.91
CA TYR A 955 -24.25 -23.72 -0.87
C TYR A 955 -23.20 -22.64 -1.17
N VAL A 956 -21.95 -23.04 -1.41
CA VAL A 956 -20.81 -22.13 -1.62
C VAL A 956 -20.98 -21.22 -2.84
N ARG A 957 -21.61 -21.71 -3.91
CA ARG A 957 -21.85 -20.93 -5.15
C ARG A 957 -23.08 -20.02 -5.07
N LYS A 958 -23.95 -20.19 -4.07
CA LYS A 958 -25.23 -19.46 -3.93
C LYS A 958 -25.32 -18.71 -2.59
N LEU A 959 -24.20 -18.13 -2.12
CA LEU A 959 -24.20 -17.32 -0.90
C LEU A 959 -25.14 -16.11 -1.04
N CYS A 960 -26.13 -16.05 -0.17
CA CYS A 960 -26.99 -14.88 0.04
C CYS A 960 -26.48 -14.10 1.25
N VAL A 961 -26.31 -12.78 1.11
CA VAL A 961 -25.69 -11.94 2.14
C VAL A 961 -26.46 -10.65 2.31
N ILE A 962 -26.35 -10.04 3.49
CA ILE A 962 -26.73 -8.65 3.72
C ILE A 962 -25.48 -7.82 3.42
N ASP A 963 -25.57 -6.87 2.49
CA ASP A 963 -24.49 -5.94 2.15
C ASP A 963 -24.73 -4.52 2.69
N ASN A 964 -25.89 -4.26 3.30
CA ASN A 964 -26.18 -3.03 4.00
C ASN A 964 -25.53 -3.02 5.41
N GLN A 965 -24.41 -2.30 5.54
CA GLN A 965 -23.66 -2.20 6.80
C GLN A 965 -24.48 -1.60 7.95
N ARG A 966 -25.43 -0.68 7.68
CA ARG A 966 -26.29 -0.12 8.74
C ARG A 966 -27.18 -1.21 9.33
N THR A 967 -27.79 -2.04 8.48
CA THR A 967 -28.60 -3.19 8.91
C THR A 967 -27.79 -4.17 9.76
N LEU A 968 -26.59 -4.53 9.31
CA LEU A 968 -25.69 -5.42 10.07
C LEU A 968 -25.31 -4.85 11.43
N THR A 969 -24.99 -3.56 11.49
CA THR A 969 -24.68 -2.85 12.74
C THR A 969 -25.88 -2.84 13.68
N THR A 970 -27.09 -2.55 13.18
CA THR A 970 -28.32 -2.60 13.99
C THR A 970 -28.58 -4.01 14.54
N LEU A 971 -28.42 -5.06 13.73
CA LEU A 971 -28.55 -6.45 14.17
C LEU A 971 -27.55 -6.76 15.29
N SER A 972 -26.29 -6.37 15.13
CA SER A 972 -25.25 -6.53 16.16
C SER A 972 -25.61 -5.86 17.49
N TYR A 973 -26.12 -4.62 17.46
CA TYR A 973 -26.57 -3.92 18.67
C TYR A 973 -27.74 -4.61 19.36
N ARG A 974 -28.63 -5.26 18.61
CA ARG A 974 -29.72 -6.07 19.18
C ARG A 974 -29.22 -7.35 19.85
N LEU A 975 -28.13 -7.94 19.33
CA LEU A 975 -27.53 -9.14 19.92
C LEU A 975 -26.79 -8.84 21.24
N GLU A 976 -26.01 -7.76 21.26
CA GLU A 976 -25.23 -7.33 22.43
C GLU A 976 -25.28 -5.80 22.57
N PRO A 977 -26.22 -5.25 23.37
CA PRO A 977 -26.33 -3.80 23.60
C PRO A 977 -25.06 -3.22 24.25
N ARG A 978 -24.72 -1.96 23.96
CA ARG A 978 -23.63 -1.26 24.67
C ARG A 978 -24.03 -1.10 26.14
N ARG A 979 -23.14 -1.46 27.07
CA ARG A 979 -23.27 -1.04 28.47
C ARG A 979 -23.15 0.48 28.49
N THR A 980 -24.23 1.16 28.90
CA THR A 980 -24.26 2.60 29.15
C THR A 980 -23.40 2.98 30.33
#